data_AF-A0A7Y5KZ59-F1
#
_entry.id   AF-A0A7Y5KZ59-F1
#
_cell.length_a   1.000
_cell.length_b   1.000
_cell.length_c   1.000
_cell.angle_alpha   90.00
_cell.angle_beta   90.00
_cell.angle_gamma   90.00
#
_symmetry.space_group_name_H-M   'P 1'
#
loop_
_entity.id
_entity.type
_entity.pdbx_description
1 polymer ?
#
loop_
_entity_poly.entity_id
_entity_poly.type
_entity_poly.pdbx_seq_one_letter_code
_entity_poly.pdbx_strand_id
1 'polypeptide(L)'
;MALHHDAADEEAELDALGLVRRSRLARVARSAAAVVVSVAAHAFLLAAIAGPRSTPDGTPRIRARTFVATADHFEEQVRRFGAQARRRALLVEAREARAAGKLQLGEFLLRANAIDAEEENARFDLDMAWARYRERLTRLVEALAASPPEVAVPEVFDDVSYTGTPGGRMGDTLLTRRGSCEPVSHLVAASLYDAGLVDRARLRFYGAVASGATHVTPVLTVASAVEGRDEEIDLMTGGRSEAGGRDFVAGDLVEAYARAHGLAPPSNPRPSLVIGAASSSSRQAVASDPVGLFDAASVPATRSLSRGYPANTDSFRGALPLFADRAISQHRAPDDGVPERPEPPPCSFYVSLAWLDLPSADVLGKSAGVDVDLVRAPTLAELERSSSIILQIETHRSRTDLPTRVVEHACLAALYDHAGLTFALAGQHDVSVRAVASARRERRAGKDALAELARADASSRSAQFSALDQIAMGRTWVLLFLEGGEDVLRDLAADPSIRFGKTMAIAGMLVAPRTRRDAVFIADALPLPTQIDLMHELMHAHDNARPWASSYALDLWGDAEAEQTRFARAYRVFRALAWRLWDAARTPEETAASLAREAHDADLDDDATRAVALYYLKHFFRLYRTREGGEELIERAVAAFKENELPGLADLAREQDLLPHEQALLSAAH
;
A
#
# COMPACT_ATOMS: atom_id res chain seq x y z
N MET A 1 32.18 -81.48 1.84
CA MET A 1 32.89 -81.10 3.08
C MET A 1 33.07 -79.59 3.11
N ALA A 2 31.95 -78.87 3.08
CA ALA A 2 31.84 -77.42 3.12
C ALA A 2 30.38 -77.16 3.51
N LEU A 3 30.16 -76.48 4.64
CA LEU A 3 28.92 -75.91 5.20
C LEU A 3 29.05 -75.92 6.73
N HIS A 4 29.84 -74.98 7.28
CA HIS A 4 29.80 -74.59 8.70
C HIS A 4 30.69 -73.35 8.98
N HIS A 5 30.55 -72.27 8.19
CA HIS A 5 31.32 -71.04 8.47
C HIS A 5 30.52 -69.72 8.54
N ASP A 6 29.21 -69.67 8.28
CA ASP A 6 28.49 -68.38 8.23
C ASP A 6 27.83 -67.89 9.54
N ALA A 7 27.89 -68.66 10.63
CA ALA A 7 27.22 -68.25 11.87
C ALA A 7 28.09 -67.40 12.83
N ALA A 8 29.40 -67.27 12.56
CA ALA A 8 30.33 -66.57 13.46
C ALA A 8 30.53 -65.08 13.11
N ASP A 9 30.20 -64.66 11.88
CA ASP A 9 30.43 -63.28 11.43
C ASP A 9 29.25 -62.33 11.76
N GLU A 10 28.00 -62.84 11.86
CA GLU A 10 26.84 -62.01 12.25
C GLU A 10 26.87 -61.59 13.74
N GLU A 11 27.43 -62.42 14.63
CA GLU A 11 27.55 -62.09 16.05
C GLU A 11 28.61 -61.00 16.31
N ALA A 12 29.66 -60.94 15.48
CA ALA A 12 30.70 -59.92 15.58
C ALA A 12 30.24 -58.53 15.10
N GLU A 13 29.34 -58.47 14.12
CA GLU A 13 28.84 -57.21 13.55
C GLU A 13 27.80 -56.53 14.47
N LEU A 14 26.99 -57.32 15.18
CA LEU A 14 26.04 -56.83 16.18
C LEU A 14 26.73 -56.27 17.44
N ASP A 15 27.85 -56.86 17.85
CA ASP A 15 28.65 -56.35 18.97
C ASP A 15 29.39 -55.04 18.61
N ALA A 16 29.84 -54.89 17.36
CA ALA A 16 30.47 -53.67 16.86
C ALA A 16 29.47 -52.49 16.83
N LEU A 17 28.22 -52.71 16.41
CA LEU A 17 27.16 -51.70 16.44
C LEU A 17 26.75 -51.31 17.87
N GLY A 18 26.76 -52.27 18.81
CA GLY A 18 26.54 -52.03 20.23
C GLY A 18 27.60 -51.13 20.87
N LEU A 19 28.88 -51.34 20.52
CA LEU A 19 30.02 -50.54 20.98
C LEU A 19 29.99 -49.10 20.42
N VAL A 20 29.63 -48.90 19.15
CA VAL A 20 29.52 -47.56 18.55
C VAL A 20 28.39 -46.76 19.19
N ARG A 21 27.23 -47.39 19.46
CA ARG A 21 26.08 -46.74 20.10
C ARG A 21 26.36 -46.35 21.56
N ARG A 22 27.03 -47.22 22.32
CA ARG A 22 27.51 -46.91 23.68
C ARG A 22 28.55 -45.77 23.69
N SER A 23 29.42 -45.70 22.69
CA SER A 23 30.42 -44.61 22.58
C SER A 23 29.84 -43.24 22.27
N ARG A 24 28.73 -43.17 21.50
CA ARG A 24 28.01 -41.92 21.20
C ARG A 24 27.22 -41.44 22.41
N LEU A 25 26.49 -42.33 23.08
CA LEU A 25 25.77 -42.00 24.31
C LEU A 25 26.72 -41.54 25.44
N ALA A 26 27.89 -42.19 25.58
CA ALA A 26 28.90 -41.78 26.55
C ALA A 26 29.57 -40.43 26.20
N ARG A 27 29.58 -40.01 24.92
CA ARG A 27 30.06 -38.68 24.51
C ARG A 27 29.01 -37.60 24.78
N VAL A 28 27.74 -37.86 24.47
CA VAL A 28 26.64 -36.94 24.75
C VAL A 28 26.47 -36.73 26.26
N ALA A 29 26.53 -37.80 27.06
CA ALA A 29 26.46 -37.72 28.51
C ALA A 29 27.64 -36.94 29.13
N ARG A 30 28.86 -37.10 28.59
CA ARG A 30 30.03 -36.32 29.02
C ARG A 30 29.93 -34.84 28.67
N SER A 31 29.42 -34.50 27.48
CA SER A 31 29.19 -33.11 27.08
C SER A 31 28.10 -32.45 27.93
N ALA A 32 27.00 -33.16 28.21
CA ALA A 32 25.94 -32.66 29.08
C ALA A 32 26.44 -32.45 30.53
N ALA A 33 27.20 -33.41 31.08
CA ALA A 33 27.80 -33.28 32.41
C ALA A 33 28.79 -32.09 32.48
N ALA A 34 29.60 -31.86 31.45
CA ALA A 34 30.52 -30.73 31.39
C ALA A 34 29.78 -29.38 31.38
N VAL A 35 28.64 -29.28 30.68
CA VAL A 35 27.80 -28.08 30.69
C VAL A 35 27.18 -27.85 32.07
N VAL A 36 26.63 -28.90 32.70
CA VAL A 36 26.04 -28.80 34.05
C VAL A 36 27.09 -28.39 35.09
N VAL A 37 28.30 -28.96 35.04
CA VAL A 37 29.41 -28.60 35.93
C VAL A 37 29.87 -27.16 35.69
N SER A 38 29.93 -26.71 34.44
CA SER A 38 30.28 -25.32 34.10
C SER A 38 29.24 -24.33 34.64
N VAL A 39 27.95 -24.62 34.48
CA VAL A 39 26.86 -23.78 35.01
C VAL A 39 26.88 -23.77 36.54
N ALA A 40 27.05 -24.92 37.19
CA ALA A 40 27.16 -25.01 38.65
C ALA A 40 28.39 -24.26 39.18
N ALA A 41 29.54 -24.35 38.50
CA ALA A 41 30.75 -23.61 38.86
C ALA A 41 30.56 -22.09 38.75
N HIS A 42 29.90 -21.61 37.70
CA HIS A 42 29.60 -20.17 37.54
C HIS A 42 28.56 -19.68 38.57
N ALA A 43 27.54 -20.48 38.89
CA ALA A 43 26.56 -20.15 39.92
C ALA A 43 27.20 -20.10 41.32
N PHE A 44 28.11 -21.03 41.63
CA PHE A 44 28.85 -21.04 42.89
C PHE A 44 29.84 -19.86 42.99
N LEU A 45 30.51 -19.51 41.90
CA LEU A 45 31.42 -18.36 41.85
C LEU A 45 30.64 -17.04 42.08
N LEU A 46 29.46 -16.90 41.49
CA LEU A 46 28.59 -15.72 41.68
C LEU A 46 28.03 -15.65 43.11
N ALA A 47 27.64 -16.79 43.70
CA ALA A 47 27.20 -16.85 45.09
C ALA A 47 28.32 -16.53 46.10
N ALA A 48 29.57 -16.95 45.80
CA ALA A 48 30.73 -16.64 46.63
C ALA A 48 31.15 -15.15 46.59
N ILE A 49 30.86 -14.45 45.48
CA ILE A 49 31.11 -13.01 45.35
C ILE A 49 30.00 -12.18 46.04
N ALA A 50 28.78 -12.72 46.17
CA ALA A 50 27.61 -12.06 46.75
C ALA A 50 27.48 -12.19 48.29
N GLY A 51 28.51 -12.68 49.00
CA GLY A 51 28.50 -12.77 50.46
C GLY A 51 28.33 -11.39 51.14
N PRO A 52 27.62 -11.32 52.28
CA PRO A 52 27.31 -10.05 52.93
C PRO A 52 28.57 -9.44 53.54
N ARG A 53 29.14 -8.43 52.88
CA ARG A 53 30.19 -7.58 53.46
C ARG A 53 29.58 -6.27 53.93
N SER A 54 29.72 -6.03 55.22
CA SER A 54 29.41 -4.77 55.91
C SER A 54 30.59 -3.78 55.80
N THR A 55 30.23 -2.49 55.64
CA THR A 55 31.04 -1.24 55.76
C THR A 55 31.95 -0.82 54.58
N PRO A 56 32.42 0.44 54.50
CA PRO A 56 31.77 1.76 54.60
C PRO A 56 32.06 2.66 53.35
N ASP A 57 31.55 3.89 53.36
CA ASP A 57 31.59 4.92 52.30
C ASP A 57 32.93 5.12 51.57
N GLY A 58 32.87 5.34 50.24
CA GLY A 58 33.79 6.29 49.58
C GLY A 58 34.54 5.89 48.30
N THR A 59 34.33 4.74 47.66
CA THR A 59 35.05 4.38 46.41
C THR A 59 34.16 4.37 45.14
N PRO A 60 34.71 4.77 43.97
CA PRO A 60 33.96 4.94 42.73
C PRO A 60 33.36 3.60 42.28
N ARG A 61 32.04 3.60 42.10
CA ARG A 61 31.27 2.43 41.63
C ARG A 61 31.66 2.09 40.20
N ILE A 62 32.54 1.11 40.03
CA ILE A 62 32.60 0.34 38.78
C ILE A 62 31.31 -0.47 38.73
N ARG A 63 30.33 0.00 37.96
CA ARG A 63 29.13 -0.78 37.63
C ARG A 63 29.58 -2.00 36.82
N ALA A 64 29.81 -3.12 37.50
CA ALA A 64 29.77 -4.41 36.85
C ALA A 64 28.36 -4.58 36.28
N ARG A 65 28.21 -4.46 34.95
CA ARG A 65 27.00 -4.91 34.26
C ARG A 65 26.94 -6.42 34.43
N THR A 66 26.22 -6.88 35.44
CA THR A 66 25.75 -8.27 35.51
C THR A 66 24.87 -8.49 34.28
N PHE A 67 25.41 -9.14 33.26
CA PHE A 67 24.62 -9.66 32.15
C PHE A 67 23.75 -10.78 32.69
N VAL A 68 22.55 -10.43 33.17
CA VAL A 68 21.46 -11.41 33.27
C VAL A 68 20.97 -11.63 31.85
N ALA A 69 21.66 -12.51 31.10
CA ALA A 69 21.07 -13.08 29.91
C ALA A 69 19.82 -13.84 30.37
N THR A 70 18.64 -13.36 29.97
CA THR A 70 17.38 -14.05 30.23
C THR A 70 17.40 -15.41 29.51
N ALA A 71 16.61 -16.38 29.98
CA ALA A 71 16.49 -17.69 29.33
C ALA A 71 16.19 -17.53 27.82
N ASP A 72 15.35 -16.56 27.47
CA ASP A 72 15.01 -16.21 26.09
C ASP A 72 16.23 -15.85 25.23
N HIS A 73 17.21 -15.12 25.80
CA HIS A 73 18.44 -14.75 25.08
C HIS A 73 19.34 -15.96 24.86
N PHE A 74 19.41 -16.88 25.82
CA PHE A 74 20.17 -18.12 25.67
C PHE A 74 19.53 -19.03 24.61
N GLU A 75 18.21 -19.20 24.65
CA GLU A 75 17.48 -19.97 23.63
C GLU A 75 17.65 -19.37 22.23
N GLU A 76 17.58 -18.04 22.10
CA GLU A 76 17.85 -17.35 20.85
C GLU A 76 19.27 -17.63 20.32
N GLN A 77 20.29 -17.55 21.18
CA GLN A 77 21.66 -17.88 20.78
C GLN A 77 21.80 -19.34 20.35
N VAL A 78 21.21 -20.29 21.09
CA VAL A 78 21.23 -21.72 20.75
C VAL A 78 20.58 -21.96 19.37
N ARG A 79 19.42 -21.33 19.11
CA ARG A 79 18.76 -21.41 17.79
C ARG A 79 19.66 -20.86 16.68
N ARG A 80 20.28 -19.70 16.88
CA ARG A 80 21.21 -19.08 15.90
C ARG A 80 22.41 -19.98 15.59
N PHE A 81 23.04 -20.56 16.61
CA PHE A 81 24.15 -21.50 16.41
C PHE A 81 23.72 -22.77 15.68
N GLY A 82 22.58 -23.36 16.07
CA GLY A 82 22.02 -24.54 15.41
C GLY A 82 21.66 -24.28 13.94
N ALA A 83 21.08 -23.12 13.64
CA ALA A 83 20.81 -22.68 12.28
C ALA A 83 22.11 -22.53 11.47
N GLN A 84 23.14 -21.88 12.00
CA GLN A 84 24.42 -21.69 11.30
C GLN A 84 25.11 -23.02 10.97
N ALA A 85 25.09 -24.00 11.87
CA ALA A 85 25.65 -25.33 11.61
C ALA A 85 24.92 -26.05 10.47
N ARG A 86 23.58 -26.02 10.46
CA ARG A 86 22.77 -26.62 9.40
C ARG A 86 22.94 -25.93 8.06
N ARG A 87 23.06 -24.59 8.02
CA ARG A 87 23.38 -23.86 6.79
C ARG A 87 24.68 -24.33 6.16
N ARG A 88 25.73 -24.51 6.96
CA ARG A 88 27.02 -25.01 6.47
C ARG A 88 26.89 -26.40 5.86
N ALA A 89 26.18 -27.32 6.53
CA ALA A 89 25.94 -28.66 6.01
C ALA A 89 25.16 -28.62 4.68
N LEU A 90 24.06 -27.84 4.63
CA LEU A 90 23.26 -27.68 3.42
C LEU A 90 24.07 -27.08 2.25
N LEU A 91 24.95 -26.11 2.52
CA LEU A 91 25.81 -25.52 1.50
C LEU A 91 26.85 -26.48 0.95
N VAL A 92 27.43 -27.34 1.79
CA VAL A 92 28.37 -28.38 1.32
C VAL A 92 27.65 -29.35 0.38
N GLU A 93 26.50 -29.86 0.81
CA GLU A 93 25.65 -30.75 0.01
C GLU A 93 25.26 -30.12 -1.34
N ALA A 94 24.79 -28.87 -1.32
CA ALA A 94 24.38 -28.15 -2.52
C ALA A 94 25.54 -27.90 -3.50
N ARG A 95 26.73 -27.57 -2.99
CA ARG A 95 27.94 -27.37 -3.82
C ARG A 95 28.40 -28.67 -4.46
N GLU A 96 28.39 -29.77 -3.71
CA GLU A 96 28.71 -31.11 -4.24
C GLU A 96 27.69 -31.54 -5.31
N ALA A 97 26.40 -31.35 -5.04
CA ALA A 97 25.34 -31.63 -6.00
C ALA A 97 25.47 -30.77 -7.26
N ARG A 98 25.79 -29.48 -7.13
CA ARG A 98 26.04 -28.58 -8.26
C ARG A 98 27.24 -29.03 -9.09
N ALA A 99 28.36 -29.37 -8.46
CA ALA A 99 29.55 -29.87 -9.14
C ALA A 99 29.28 -31.18 -9.91
N ALA A 100 28.35 -32.00 -9.41
CA ALA A 100 27.90 -33.23 -10.06
C ALA A 100 26.78 -33.03 -11.11
N GLY A 101 26.30 -31.80 -11.34
CA GLY A 101 25.16 -31.51 -12.23
C GLY A 101 23.82 -32.07 -11.73
N LYS A 102 23.69 -32.30 -10.42
CA LYS A 102 22.53 -32.93 -9.75
C LYS A 102 21.82 -32.00 -8.75
N LEU A 103 22.18 -30.71 -8.74
CA LEU A 103 21.54 -29.74 -7.86
C LEU A 103 20.04 -29.63 -8.18
N GLN A 104 19.19 -29.84 -7.18
CA GLN A 104 17.78 -29.44 -7.21
C GLN A 104 17.67 -28.09 -6.47
N LEU A 105 17.63 -27.00 -7.23
CA LEU A 105 17.72 -25.66 -6.69
C LEU A 105 16.50 -25.32 -5.82
N GLY A 106 15.31 -25.78 -6.21
CA GLY A 106 14.09 -25.59 -5.42
C GLY A 106 14.16 -26.28 -4.06
N GLU A 107 14.69 -27.51 -4.01
CA GLU A 107 14.84 -28.24 -2.74
C GLU A 107 15.80 -27.50 -1.80
N PHE A 108 16.94 -27.07 -2.33
CA PHE A 108 17.93 -26.30 -1.58
C PHE A 108 17.30 -25.03 -0.97
N LEU A 109 16.56 -24.25 -1.77
CA LEU A 109 15.95 -23.00 -1.30
C LEU A 109 14.87 -23.22 -0.24
N LEU A 110 14.07 -24.29 -0.37
CA LEU A 110 13.05 -24.62 0.63
C LEU A 110 13.65 -25.10 1.95
N ARG A 111 14.69 -25.94 1.89
CA ARG A 111 15.46 -26.36 3.08
C ARG A 111 16.16 -25.18 3.73
N ALA A 112 16.69 -24.24 2.95
CA ALA A 112 17.25 -22.99 3.43
C ALA A 112 16.18 -22.14 4.15
N ASN A 113 14.99 -21.97 3.55
CA ASN A 113 13.88 -21.24 4.15
C ASN A 113 13.39 -21.88 5.46
N ALA A 114 13.40 -23.21 5.58
CA ALA A 114 13.07 -23.90 6.83
C ALA A 114 14.07 -23.59 7.94
N ILE A 115 15.37 -23.52 7.63
CA ILE A 115 16.41 -23.13 8.59
C ILE A 115 16.22 -21.67 9.03
N ASP A 116 15.91 -20.78 8.08
CA ASP A 116 15.66 -19.35 8.38
C ASP A 116 14.41 -19.18 9.26
N ALA A 117 13.33 -19.91 8.94
CA ALA A 117 12.10 -19.91 9.72
C ALA A 117 12.33 -20.31 11.17
N GLU A 118 13.07 -21.39 11.39
CA GLU A 118 13.32 -21.89 12.75
C GLU A 118 14.19 -20.92 13.56
N GLU A 119 15.19 -20.28 12.93
CA GLU A 119 15.97 -19.24 13.60
C GLU A 119 15.11 -18.05 14.04
N GLU A 120 14.16 -17.67 13.19
CA GLU A 120 13.20 -16.58 13.42
C GLU A 120 12.02 -17.00 14.32
N ASN A 121 12.00 -18.25 14.80
CA ASN A 121 10.88 -18.83 15.55
C ASN A 121 9.53 -18.71 14.81
N ALA A 122 9.56 -18.77 13.49
CA ALA A 122 8.41 -18.72 12.60
C ALA A 122 7.97 -20.14 12.23
N ARG A 123 6.65 -20.35 12.08
CA ARG A 123 6.11 -21.61 11.55
C ARG A 123 6.41 -21.70 10.05
N PHE A 124 6.86 -22.88 9.62
CA PHE A 124 7.11 -23.17 8.21
C PHE A 124 6.84 -24.65 7.93
N ASP A 125 5.90 -24.92 7.04
CA ASP A 125 5.54 -26.28 6.62
C ASP A 125 6.36 -26.66 5.38
N LEU A 126 7.54 -27.22 5.62
CA LEU A 126 8.47 -27.63 4.57
C LEU A 126 7.86 -28.69 3.65
N ASP A 127 7.13 -29.65 4.21
CA ASP A 127 6.55 -30.76 3.44
C ASP A 127 5.45 -30.26 2.49
N MET A 128 4.56 -29.40 2.99
CA MET A 128 3.55 -28.75 2.15
C MET A 128 4.19 -27.86 1.09
N ALA A 129 5.18 -27.04 1.45
CA ALA A 129 5.86 -26.16 0.49
C ALA A 129 6.57 -26.99 -0.61
N TRP A 130 7.18 -28.11 -0.26
CA TRP A 130 7.80 -29.03 -1.21
C TRP A 130 6.79 -29.70 -2.13
N ALA A 131 5.65 -30.16 -1.59
CA ALA A 131 4.57 -30.73 -2.38
C ALA A 131 4.04 -29.72 -3.42
N ARG A 132 3.79 -28.47 -3.00
CA ARG A 132 3.35 -27.38 -3.89
C ARG A 132 4.39 -27.04 -4.96
N TYR A 133 5.67 -27.03 -4.59
CA TYR A 133 6.76 -26.78 -5.52
C TYR A 133 6.82 -27.87 -6.60
N ARG A 134 6.74 -29.14 -6.21
CA ARG A 134 6.76 -30.28 -7.15
C ARG A 134 5.56 -30.29 -8.08
N GLU A 135 4.35 -30.05 -7.56
CA GLU A 135 3.14 -29.91 -8.37
C GLU A 135 3.32 -28.83 -9.45
N ARG A 136 3.86 -27.67 -9.04
CA ARG A 136 4.11 -26.56 -9.96
C ARG A 136 5.23 -26.85 -10.97
N LEU A 137 6.31 -27.50 -10.55
CA LEU A 137 7.38 -27.92 -11.44
C LEU A 137 6.88 -28.89 -12.51
N THR A 138 6.02 -29.85 -12.15
CA THR A 138 5.37 -30.75 -13.12
C THR A 138 4.55 -29.96 -14.14
N ARG A 139 3.68 -29.04 -13.69
CA ARG A 139 2.92 -28.16 -14.60
C ARG A 139 3.82 -27.35 -15.52
N LEU A 140 4.95 -26.82 -15.00
CA LEU A 140 5.90 -26.06 -15.80
C LEU A 140 6.57 -26.91 -16.88
N VAL A 141 7.02 -28.13 -16.54
CA VAL A 141 7.62 -29.05 -17.51
C VAL A 141 6.62 -29.42 -18.61
N GLU A 142 5.36 -29.66 -18.26
CA GLU A 142 4.29 -29.94 -19.23
C GLU A 142 4.02 -28.72 -20.14
N ALA A 143 3.92 -27.51 -19.57
CA ALA A 143 3.70 -26.29 -20.34
C ALA A 143 4.89 -25.97 -21.26
N LEU A 144 6.13 -26.16 -20.80
CA LEU A 144 7.35 -25.96 -21.59
C LEU A 144 7.49 -26.93 -22.76
N ALA A 145 6.84 -28.10 -22.69
CA ALA A 145 6.77 -29.02 -23.83
C ALA A 145 5.85 -28.50 -24.96
N ALA A 146 4.90 -27.63 -24.62
CA ALA A 146 3.90 -27.11 -25.56
C ALA A 146 4.17 -25.66 -25.99
N SER A 147 4.91 -24.88 -25.20
CA SER A 147 5.07 -23.43 -25.39
C SER A 147 6.43 -22.95 -24.90
N PRO A 148 6.95 -21.84 -25.46
CA PRO A 148 8.23 -21.28 -25.02
C PRO A 148 8.12 -20.69 -23.59
N PRO A 149 9.24 -20.52 -22.87
CA PRO A 149 9.24 -20.09 -21.47
C PRO A 149 8.46 -18.80 -21.19
N GLU A 150 8.53 -17.82 -22.09
CA GLU A 150 7.82 -16.53 -21.98
C GLU A 150 6.29 -16.66 -22.03
N VAL A 151 5.77 -17.79 -22.51
CA VAL A 151 4.33 -18.12 -22.50
C VAL A 151 4.01 -19.08 -21.35
N ALA A 152 4.83 -20.11 -21.15
CA ALA A 152 4.60 -21.14 -20.14
C ALA A 152 4.68 -20.62 -18.70
N VAL A 153 5.61 -19.70 -18.40
CA VAL A 153 5.79 -19.15 -17.04
C VAL A 153 4.55 -18.36 -16.60
N PRO A 154 4.03 -17.37 -17.36
CA PRO A 154 2.81 -16.67 -16.96
C PRO A 154 1.59 -17.56 -16.77
N GLU A 155 1.47 -18.66 -17.52
CA GLU A 155 0.37 -19.61 -17.37
C GLU A 155 0.46 -20.43 -16.07
N VAL A 156 1.67 -20.89 -15.72
CA VAL A 156 1.86 -21.80 -14.58
C VAL A 156 1.85 -21.08 -13.24
N PHE A 157 2.23 -19.80 -13.24
CA PHE A 157 2.35 -18.94 -12.07
C PHE A 157 1.26 -17.86 -12.02
N ASP A 158 0.19 -18.02 -12.79
CA ASP A 158 -0.96 -17.09 -12.87
C ASP A 158 -1.67 -16.90 -11.51
N ASP A 159 -1.50 -17.86 -10.61
CA ASP A 159 -2.09 -17.89 -9.29
C ASP A 159 -1.30 -17.12 -8.22
N VAL A 160 -0.08 -16.65 -8.54
CA VAL A 160 0.78 -15.94 -7.59
C VAL A 160 0.54 -14.43 -7.68
N SER A 161 0.15 -13.78 -6.59
CA SER A 161 -0.01 -12.32 -6.53
C SER A 161 1.25 -11.60 -6.03
N TYR A 162 1.45 -10.37 -6.50
CA TYR A 162 2.58 -9.52 -6.09
C TYR A 162 2.20 -8.61 -4.93
N THR A 163 3.04 -8.58 -3.89
CA THR A 163 2.81 -7.74 -2.70
C THR A 163 3.79 -6.60 -2.52
N GLY A 164 4.91 -6.59 -3.27
CA GLY A 164 5.89 -5.51 -3.24
C GLY A 164 6.60 -5.32 -1.88
N THR A 165 6.53 -6.28 -0.95
CA THR A 165 7.21 -6.19 0.35
C THR A 165 8.64 -6.71 0.25
N PRO A 166 9.69 -5.89 0.45
CA PRO A 166 11.06 -6.38 0.36
C PRO A 166 11.33 -7.58 1.27
N GLY A 167 12.12 -8.53 0.76
CA GLY A 167 12.42 -9.79 1.45
C GLY A 167 11.31 -10.83 1.35
N GLY A 168 11.51 -11.95 2.04
CA GLY A 168 10.56 -13.05 2.11
C GLY A 168 11.19 -14.39 1.76
N ARG A 169 10.44 -15.47 2.02
CA ARG A 169 10.86 -16.85 1.73
C ARG A 169 10.12 -17.36 0.51
N MET A 170 10.81 -18.07 -0.37
CA MET A 170 10.22 -18.74 -1.53
C MET A 170 9.10 -19.70 -1.11
N GLY A 171 9.29 -20.41 0.01
CA GLY A 171 8.27 -21.29 0.55
C GLY A 171 6.99 -20.58 1.01
N ASP A 172 7.09 -19.36 1.54
CA ASP A 172 5.89 -18.59 1.92
C ASP A 172 5.07 -18.20 0.68
N THR A 173 5.74 -17.86 -0.43
CA THR A 173 5.09 -17.63 -1.72
C THR A 173 4.33 -18.86 -2.21
N LEU A 174 4.88 -20.06 -2.04
CA LEU A 174 4.21 -21.30 -2.41
C LEU A 174 2.99 -21.60 -1.54
N LEU A 175 3.10 -21.37 -0.23
CA LEU A 175 2.04 -21.67 0.73
C LEU A 175 0.89 -20.67 0.67
N THR A 176 1.19 -19.39 0.44
CA THR A 176 0.21 -18.29 0.47
C THR A 176 -0.23 -17.84 -0.91
N ARG A 177 0.48 -18.26 -1.97
CA ARG A 177 0.34 -17.75 -3.35
C ARG A 177 0.56 -16.24 -3.46
N ARG A 178 1.35 -15.66 -2.56
CA ARG A 178 1.64 -14.22 -2.52
C ARG A 178 3.11 -14.01 -2.22
N GLY A 179 3.76 -13.10 -2.94
CA GLY A 179 5.18 -12.82 -2.72
C GLY A 179 5.62 -11.49 -3.29
N SER A 180 6.82 -11.07 -2.91
CA SER A 180 7.49 -9.91 -3.50
C SER A 180 8.47 -10.32 -4.58
N CYS A 181 9.19 -9.34 -5.16
CA CYS A 181 10.09 -9.60 -6.28
C CYS A 181 11.10 -10.70 -5.95
N GLU A 182 11.66 -10.69 -4.74
CA GLU A 182 12.69 -11.65 -4.37
C GLU A 182 12.22 -13.11 -4.31
N PRO A 183 11.27 -13.50 -3.44
CA PRO A 183 10.86 -14.90 -3.33
C PRO A 183 10.08 -15.39 -4.56
N VAL A 184 9.36 -14.52 -5.29
CA VAL A 184 8.75 -14.91 -6.57
C VAL A 184 9.82 -15.15 -7.62
N SER A 185 10.84 -14.30 -7.70
CA SER A 185 11.95 -14.49 -8.64
C SER A 185 12.74 -15.75 -8.35
N HIS A 186 13.01 -16.04 -7.07
CA HIS A 186 13.63 -17.29 -6.66
C HIS A 186 12.80 -18.49 -7.08
N LEU A 187 11.48 -18.44 -6.87
CA LEU A 187 10.56 -19.51 -7.25
C LEU A 187 10.63 -19.78 -8.76
N VAL A 188 10.50 -18.74 -9.58
CA VAL A 188 10.51 -18.88 -11.04
C VAL A 188 11.87 -19.36 -11.54
N ALA A 189 12.96 -18.76 -11.07
CA ALA A 189 14.32 -19.12 -11.47
C ALA A 189 14.68 -20.55 -11.04
N ALA A 190 14.28 -20.98 -9.84
CA ALA A 190 14.47 -22.35 -9.38
C ALA A 190 13.66 -23.35 -10.20
N SER A 191 12.39 -23.05 -10.49
CA SER A 191 11.56 -23.93 -11.31
C SER A 191 12.08 -24.07 -12.74
N LEU A 192 12.56 -22.99 -13.37
CA LEU A 192 13.21 -23.06 -14.68
C LEU A 192 14.51 -23.87 -14.65
N TYR A 193 15.32 -23.67 -13.61
CA TYR A 193 16.56 -24.42 -13.41
C TYR A 193 16.28 -25.93 -13.26
N ASP A 194 15.34 -26.30 -12.39
CA ASP A 194 14.97 -27.69 -12.12
C ASP A 194 14.19 -28.34 -13.28
N ALA A 195 13.57 -27.53 -14.15
CA ALA A 195 12.95 -27.98 -15.41
C ALA A 195 13.98 -28.25 -16.53
N GLY A 196 15.28 -28.07 -16.26
CA GLY A 196 16.37 -28.38 -17.19
C GLY A 196 16.92 -27.18 -17.96
N LEU A 197 16.47 -25.95 -17.69
CA LEU A 197 17.01 -24.73 -18.30
C LEU A 197 18.23 -24.18 -17.53
N VAL A 198 19.11 -25.05 -17.03
CA VAL A 198 20.23 -24.71 -16.11
C VAL A 198 21.04 -23.49 -16.55
N ASP A 199 21.48 -23.44 -17.82
CA ASP A 199 22.32 -22.35 -18.34
C ASP A 199 21.54 -21.09 -18.75
N ARG A 200 20.21 -21.23 -18.93
CA ARG A 200 19.31 -20.17 -19.40
C ARG A 200 18.54 -19.49 -18.28
N ALA A 201 18.35 -20.17 -17.14
CA ALA A 201 17.69 -19.63 -15.96
C ALA A 201 18.63 -18.62 -15.28
N ARG A 202 18.34 -17.33 -15.44
CA ARG A 202 19.14 -16.23 -14.89
C ARG A 202 18.26 -15.30 -14.07
N LEU A 203 18.91 -14.52 -13.21
CA LEU A 203 18.31 -13.44 -12.44
C LEU A 203 19.04 -12.15 -12.77
N ARG A 204 18.30 -11.04 -12.84
CA ARG A 204 18.85 -9.69 -12.93
C ARG A 204 18.54 -8.94 -11.63
N PHE A 205 19.57 -8.38 -11.02
CA PHE A 205 19.48 -7.64 -9.76
C PHE A 205 19.77 -6.15 -9.96
N TYR A 206 18.87 -5.30 -9.48
CA TYR A 206 18.99 -3.84 -9.45
C TYR A 206 19.20 -3.41 -7.98
N GLY A 207 20.43 -3.00 -7.67
CA GLY A 207 20.91 -2.90 -6.30
C GLY A 207 20.75 -1.53 -5.63
N ALA A 208 20.36 -0.49 -6.35
CA ALA A 208 19.92 0.74 -5.69
C ALA A 208 18.55 0.52 -5.04
N VAL A 209 18.48 0.91 -3.78
CA VAL A 209 17.26 0.85 -2.97
C VAL A 209 16.33 1.97 -3.44
N ALA A 210 15.35 1.64 -4.27
CA ALA A 210 14.23 2.53 -4.54
C ALA A 210 13.16 2.30 -3.47
N SER A 211 12.77 3.35 -2.75
CA SER A 211 11.69 3.29 -1.75
C SER A 211 11.82 2.17 -0.70
N GLY A 212 13.03 1.72 -0.39
CA GLY A 212 13.30 0.70 0.65
C GLY A 212 13.49 -0.74 0.18
N ALA A 213 13.36 -1.04 -1.11
CA ALA A 213 13.56 -2.37 -1.65
C ALA A 213 14.57 -2.37 -2.80
N THR A 214 15.36 -3.44 -2.92
CA THR A 214 16.09 -3.76 -4.14
C THR A 214 15.21 -4.62 -5.04
N HIS A 215 15.35 -4.51 -6.36
CA HIS A 215 14.59 -5.33 -7.30
C HIS A 215 15.45 -6.48 -7.84
N VAL A 216 14.86 -7.67 -7.90
CA VAL A 216 15.44 -8.82 -8.60
C VAL A 216 14.33 -9.43 -9.45
N THR A 217 14.67 -9.86 -10.67
CA THR A 217 13.72 -10.51 -11.58
C THR A 217 14.36 -11.69 -12.32
N PRO A 218 13.64 -12.81 -12.55
CA PRO A 218 14.05 -13.86 -13.48
C PRO A 218 14.05 -13.31 -14.90
N VAL A 219 15.17 -13.52 -15.60
CA VAL A 219 15.33 -13.07 -16.98
C VAL A 219 15.66 -14.24 -17.90
N LEU A 220 15.21 -14.14 -19.15
CA LEU A 220 15.49 -15.13 -20.17
C LEU A 220 15.82 -14.45 -21.49
N THR A 221 16.85 -14.95 -22.17
CA THR A 221 17.21 -14.52 -23.52
C THR A 221 16.38 -15.31 -24.54
N VAL A 222 15.63 -14.59 -25.38
CA VAL A 222 14.85 -15.11 -26.52
C VAL A 222 15.34 -14.51 -27.83
N ALA A 223 14.99 -15.13 -28.96
CA ALA A 223 15.17 -14.52 -30.27
C ALA A 223 14.19 -13.34 -30.40
N SER A 224 14.69 -12.16 -30.75
CA SER A 224 13.87 -10.97 -30.97
C SER A 224 13.10 -11.06 -32.28
N ALA A 225 11.98 -10.34 -32.37
CA ALA A 225 11.26 -10.14 -33.63
C ALA A 225 12.11 -9.36 -34.66
N VAL A 226 13.14 -8.64 -34.21
CA VAL A 226 14.14 -8.01 -35.09
C VAL A 226 15.19 -9.05 -35.48
N GLU A 227 15.25 -9.34 -36.79
CA GLU A 227 16.10 -10.39 -37.35
C GLU A 227 17.57 -10.25 -36.89
N GLY A 228 18.13 -11.34 -36.34
CA GLY A 228 19.52 -11.43 -35.90
C GLY A 228 19.85 -10.80 -34.55
N ARG A 229 18.85 -10.47 -33.71
CA ARG A 229 19.07 -10.00 -32.34
C ARG A 229 18.42 -10.90 -31.31
N ASP A 230 19.13 -11.12 -30.22
CA ASP A 230 18.57 -11.70 -29.01
C ASP A 230 18.05 -10.58 -28.09
N GLU A 231 16.95 -10.84 -27.40
CA GLU A 231 16.33 -9.94 -26.46
C GLU A 231 16.21 -10.60 -25.09
N GLU A 232 16.50 -9.85 -24.03
CA GLU A 232 16.32 -10.32 -22.66
C GLU A 232 14.94 -9.89 -22.15
N ILE A 233 14.08 -10.87 -21.87
CA ILE A 233 12.75 -10.68 -21.31
C ILE A 233 12.82 -10.80 -19.79
N ASP A 234 12.21 -9.83 -19.11
CA ASP A 234 11.89 -9.90 -17.69
C ASP A 234 10.61 -10.74 -17.54
N LEU A 235 10.76 -11.94 -16.97
CA LEU A 235 9.65 -12.89 -16.88
C LEU A 235 8.59 -12.47 -15.86
N MET A 236 8.84 -11.49 -15.00
CA MET A 236 7.82 -10.96 -14.08
C MET A 236 6.93 -9.94 -14.78
N THR A 237 7.51 -9.07 -15.61
CA THR A 237 6.77 -8.02 -16.32
C THR A 237 6.26 -8.49 -17.69
N GLY A 238 6.76 -9.60 -18.21
CA GLY A 238 6.44 -10.13 -19.54
C GLY A 238 6.99 -9.26 -20.68
N GLY A 239 7.76 -8.22 -20.37
CA GLY A 239 8.33 -7.28 -21.32
C GLY A 239 9.86 -7.36 -21.37
N ARG A 240 10.47 -6.44 -22.14
CA ARG A 240 11.92 -6.30 -22.19
C ARG A 240 12.48 -5.91 -20.82
N SER A 241 13.59 -6.52 -20.43
CA SER A 241 14.29 -6.14 -19.20
C SER A 241 14.79 -4.69 -19.25
N GLU A 242 14.60 -3.96 -18.16
CA GLU A 242 15.10 -2.59 -18.00
C GLU A 242 16.62 -2.53 -18.13
N ALA A 243 17.12 -1.41 -18.66
CA ALA A 243 18.55 -1.18 -18.82
C ALA A 243 19.28 -1.12 -17.47
N GLY A 244 20.56 -1.51 -17.46
CA GLY A 244 21.34 -1.69 -16.24
C GLY A 244 21.02 -3.02 -15.55
N GLY A 245 21.29 -3.09 -14.25
CA GLY A 245 21.17 -4.33 -13.51
C GLY A 245 22.44 -5.18 -13.63
N ARG A 246 22.58 -6.15 -12.71
CA ARG A 246 23.62 -7.18 -12.83
C ARG A 246 22.99 -8.55 -12.87
N ASP A 247 23.35 -9.32 -13.88
CA ASP A 247 22.84 -10.67 -14.09
C ASP A 247 23.72 -11.73 -13.40
N PHE A 248 23.09 -12.84 -13.04
CA PHE A 248 23.75 -14.05 -12.53
C PHE A 248 22.90 -15.29 -12.81
N VAL A 249 23.54 -16.46 -12.87
CA VAL A 249 22.81 -17.72 -13.11
C VAL A 249 22.03 -18.15 -11.87
N ALA A 250 20.88 -18.79 -12.05
CA ALA A 250 20.01 -19.20 -10.94
C ALA A 250 20.74 -20.10 -9.93
N GLY A 251 21.63 -20.99 -10.39
CA GLY A 251 22.45 -21.84 -9.52
C GLY A 251 23.37 -21.06 -8.54
N ASP A 252 23.66 -19.79 -8.81
CA ASP A 252 24.44 -18.93 -7.89
C ASP A 252 23.63 -18.44 -6.69
N LEU A 253 22.33 -18.73 -6.62
CA LEU A 253 21.54 -18.53 -5.40
C LEU A 253 22.09 -19.32 -4.21
N VAL A 254 22.77 -20.46 -4.44
CA VAL A 254 23.51 -21.19 -3.40
C VAL A 254 24.60 -20.31 -2.76
N GLU A 255 25.35 -19.60 -3.60
CA GLU A 255 26.41 -18.72 -3.14
C GLU A 255 25.88 -17.38 -2.61
N ALA A 256 24.76 -16.89 -3.16
CA ALA A 256 24.06 -15.74 -2.60
C ALA A 256 23.57 -16.03 -1.18
N TYR A 257 22.98 -17.20 -0.94
CA TYR A 257 22.60 -17.67 0.39
C TYR A 257 23.82 -17.73 1.32
N ALA A 258 24.92 -18.35 0.87
CA ALA A 258 26.16 -18.41 1.67
C ALA A 258 26.66 -17.03 2.09
N ARG A 259 26.68 -16.05 1.16
CA ARG A 259 27.12 -14.68 1.43
C ARG A 259 26.16 -13.92 2.35
N ALA A 260 24.86 -14.03 2.12
CA ALA A 260 23.83 -13.38 2.93
C ALA A 260 23.92 -13.78 4.43
N HIS A 261 24.39 -15.00 4.70
CA HIS A 261 24.58 -15.53 6.06
C HIS A 261 26.03 -15.53 6.56
N GLY A 262 26.95 -14.84 5.88
CA GLY A 262 28.36 -14.71 6.31
C GLY A 262 29.14 -16.02 6.28
N LEU A 263 28.73 -16.98 5.45
CA LEU A 263 29.38 -18.28 5.23
C LEU A 263 30.25 -18.30 3.97
N ALA A 264 30.26 -17.20 3.21
CA ALA A 264 31.15 -16.94 2.09
C ALA A 264 31.57 -15.46 2.07
N PRO A 265 32.73 -15.11 1.46
CA PRO A 265 33.16 -13.72 1.32
C PRO A 265 32.14 -12.89 0.51
N PRO A 266 31.92 -11.61 0.84
CA PRO A 266 31.05 -10.74 0.06
C PRO A 266 31.54 -10.63 -1.40
N SER A 267 30.60 -10.46 -2.34
CA SER A 267 30.85 -10.48 -3.79
C SER A 267 31.74 -9.34 -4.30
N ASN A 268 32.01 -8.32 -3.47
CA ASN A 268 33.09 -7.34 -3.59
C ASN A 268 33.30 -6.63 -2.22
N PRO A 269 34.54 -6.23 -1.86
CA PRO A 269 34.73 -5.24 -0.81
C PRO A 269 34.13 -3.92 -1.32
N ARG A 270 33.21 -3.29 -0.57
CA ARG A 270 32.77 -1.92 -0.86
C ARG A 270 34.02 -1.06 -1.10
N PRO A 271 34.10 -0.26 -2.19
CA PRO A 271 35.14 0.76 -2.26
C PRO A 271 34.96 1.62 -1.01
N SER A 272 35.95 1.57 -0.13
CA SER A 272 36.02 2.48 0.99
C SER A 272 36.02 3.87 0.36
N LEU A 273 35.00 4.68 0.62
CA LEU A 273 35.07 6.11 0.38
C LEU A 273 36.26 6.62 1.21
N VAL A 274 37.42 6.66 0.58
CA VAL A 274 38.62 7.34 1.10
C VAL A 274 38.29 8.82 1.03
N ILE A 275 37.63 9.32 2.08
CA ILE A 275 37.66 10.74 2.40
C ILE A 275 39.02 10.98 3.04
N GLY A 276 39.87 11.68 2.31
CA GLY A 276 41.23 12.01 2.73
C GLY A 276 41.27 12.94 3.95
N ALA A 277 42.23 12.62 4.82
CA ALA A 277 43.02 13.47 5.70
C ALA A 277 42.44 14.00 7.04
N ALA A 278 42.93 13.31 8.09
CA ALA A 278 43.54 13.84 9.32
C ALA A 278 42.64 14.34 10.48
N SER A 279 42.39 13.47 11.46
CA SER A 279 43.07 13.56 12.78
C SER A 279 42.82 12.30 13.62
N SER A 280 43.73 12.08 14.56
CA SER A 280 43.98 10.85 15.30
C SER A 280 42.96 10.50 16.39
N SER A 281 42.86 9.19 16.66
CA SER A 281 42.46 8.51 17.90
C SER A 281 40.96 8.42 18.25
N SER A 282 40.34 7.31 17.83
CA SER A 282 39.53 6.46 18.73
C SER A 282 39.13 5.16 18.01
N ARG A 283 39.66 4.03 18.49
CA ARG A 283 39.20 2.67 18.13
C ARG A 283 37.85 2.41 18.78
N GLN A 284 36.75 2.64 18.05
CA GLN A 284 35.48 1.93 18.20
C GLN A 284 34.55 2.33 17.05
N ALA A 285 34.75 1.70 15.88
CA ALA A 285 33.77 1.77 14.81
C ALA A 285 32.65 0.77 15.11
N VAL A 286 31.66 1.22 15.88
CA VAL A 286 30.31 0.67 15.81
C VAL A 286 29.85 0.89 14.38
N ALA A 287 29.43 -0.18 13.72
CA ALA A 287 28.80 -0.12 12.41
C ALA A 287 27.62 0.85 12.48
N SER A 288 27.83 2.08 11.99
CA SER A 288 26.75 3.02 11.72
C SER A 288 26.03 2.48 10.49
N ASP A 289 24.93 1.78 10.75
CA ASP A 289 23.90 1.50 9.76
C ASP A 289 23.57 2.79 8.99
N PRO A 290 23.44 2.76 7.66
CA PRO A 290 22.84 3.87 6.95
C PRO A 290 21.40 3.97 7.46
N VAL A 291 21.11 5.10 8.12
CA VAL A 291 19.79 5.51 8.64
C VAL A 291 18.68 4.89 7.80
N GLY A 292 18.06 3.85 8.37
CA GLY A 292 16.97 3.14 7.74
C GLY A 292 15.83 4.13 7.49
N LEU A 293 15.48 4.34 6.22
CA LEU A 293 14.29 5.08 5.80
C LEU A 293 12.97 4.38 6.21
N PHE A 294 13.09 3.25 6.90
CA PHE A 294 12.06 2.50 7.59
C PHE A 294 12.55 2.37 9.04
N ASP A 295 11.75 2.84 9.98
CA ASP A 295 11.94 2.47 11.37
C ASP A 295 11.75 0.95 11.45
N ALA A 296 12.86 0.20 11.38
CA ALA A 296 12.90 -1.25 11.22
C ALA A 296 12.28 -2.00 12.42
N ALA A 297 11.74 -1.27 13.40
CA ALA A 297 11.04 -1.78 14.56
C ALA A 297 9.56 -2.10 14.31
N SER A 298 8.91 -1.57 13.26
CA SER A 298 7.44 -1.67 13.14
C SER A 298 6.89 -2.70 12.14
N VAL A 299 7.74 -3.30 11.30
CA VAL A 299 7.37 -4.45 10.45
C VAL A 299 8.54 -5.43 10.52
N PRO A 300 8.33 -6.72 10.84
CA PRO A 300 9.41 -7.70 10.76
C PRO A 300 9.89 -7.75 9.31
N ALA A 301 10.98 -7.07 8.99
CA ALA A 301 11.62 -7.20 7.70
C ALA A 301 12.11 -8.65 7.60
N THR A 302 11.38 -9.47 6.86
CA THR A 302 11.80 -10.84 6.54
C THR A 302 13.17 -10.77 5.88
N ARG A 303 14.08 -11.68 6.26
CA ARG A 303 15.46 -11.63 5.76
C ARG A 303 15.47 -11.70 4.22
N SER A 304 16.23 -10.80 3.62
CA SER A 304 16.47 -10.72 2.18
C SER A 304 17.87 -11.27 1.85
N LEU A 305 17.97 -11.98 0.73
CA LEU A 305 19.22 -12.44 0.14
C LEU A 305 19.94 -11.36 -0.68
N SER A 306 19.40 -10.14 -0.75
CA SER A 306 20.00 -8.99 -1.46
C SER A 306 21.47 -8.74 -1.11
N ARG A 307 21.85 -8.93 0.16
CA ARG A 307 23.25 -8.81 0.63
C ARG A 307 24.19 -9.86 0.01
N GLY A 308 23.63 -10.96 -0.46
CA GLY A 308 24.34 -12.06 -1.11
C GLY A 308 24.44 -11.94 -2.62
N TYR A 309 23.65 -11.08 -3.27
CA TYR A 309 23.71 -10.90 -4.72
C TYR A 309 25.00 -10.21 -5.19
N PRO A 310 25.29 -10.23 -6.50
CA PRO A 310 26.36 -9.43 -7.05
C PRO A 310 26.17 -7.94 -6.74
N ALA A 311 27.26 -7.23 -6.43
CA ALA A 311 27.18 -5.79 -6.18
C ALA A 311 26.68 -5.04 -7.42
N ASN A 312 25.67 -4.18 -7.21
CA ASN A 312 25.09 -3.30 -8.22
C ASN A 312 24.54 -2.03 -7.55
N THR A 313 24.59 -0.90 -8.26
CA THR A 313 24.03 0.40 -7.83
C THR A 313 22.96 0.93 -8.78
N ASP A 314 22.59 0.17 -9.81
CA ASP A 314 21.53 0.58 -10.71
C ASP A 314 20.17 0.51 -10.02
N SER A 315 19.32 1.51 -10.29
CA SER A 315 17.96 1.58 -9.76
C SER A 315 16.96 0.97 -10.73
N PHE A 316 16.13 0.06 -10.23
CA PHE A 316 14.90 -0.27 -10.92
C PHE A 316 13.91 0.90 -10.79
N ARG A 317 13.25 1.26 -11.88
CA ARG A 317 12.25 2.35 -11.89
C ARG A 317 10.92 1.84 -11.36
N GLY A 318 10.85 1.59 -10.05
CA GLY A 318 9.64 1.20 -9.34
C GLY A 318 9.60 1.77 -7.92
N ALA A 319 8.46 2.31 -7.51
CA ALA A 319 8.19 2.84 -6.17
C ALA A 319 7.20 1.93 -5.41
N LEU A 320 6.84 2.21 -4.15
CA LEU A 320 6.20 1.25 -3.23
C LEU A 320 5.00 1.84 -2.47
N PRO A 321 4.01 1.02 -2.05
CA PRO A 321 3.93 -0.43 -2.19
C PRO A 321 3.22 -0.84 -3.48
N LEU A 322 3.85 -1.76 -4.21
CA LEU A 322 3.29 -2.34 -5.42
C LEU A 322 2.47 -3.57 -5.06
N PHE A 323 1.19 -3.54 -5.40
CA PHE A 323 0.36 -4.72 -5.47
C PHE A 323 0.00 -4.99 -6.93
N ALA A 324 0.01 -6.25 -7.32
CA ALA A 324 -0.56 -6.71 -8.58
C ALA A 324 -1.29 -8.03 -8.34
N ASP A 325 -2.45 -8.19 -8.96
CA ASP A 325 -3.24 -9.42 -8.87
C ASP A 325 -2.42 -10.64 -9.30
N ARG A 326 -1.53 -10.42 -10.27
CA ARG A 326 -0.53 -11.38 -10.73
C ARG A 326 0.88 -10.84 -10.55
N ALA A 327 1.76 -11.65 -9.99
CA ALA A 327 3.18 -11.40 -9.90
C ALA A 327 3.89 -11.61 -11.23
N ILE A 328 3.30 -12.41 -12.12
CA ILE A 328 3.84 -12.68 -13.43
C ILE A 328 2.83 -12.25 -14.49
N SER A 329 3.24 -11.28 -15.30
CA SER A 329 2.45 -10.78 -16.42
C SER A 329 2.65 -11.65 -17.65
N GLN A 330 1.61 -11.75 -18.48
CA GLN A 330 1.72 -12.40 -19.78
C GLN A 330 2.72 -11.66 -20.68
N HIS A 331 3.45 -12.40 -21.51
CA HIS A 331 4.32 -11.81 -22.50
C HIS A 331 3.51 -10.87 -23.42
N ARG A 332 3.93 -9.61 -23.50
CA ARG A 332 3.37 -8.65 -24.45
C ARG A 332 4.30 -8.57 -25.64
N ALA A 333 3.77 -8.82 -26.83
CA ALA A 333 4.48 -8.48 -28.06
C ALA A 333 4.87 -6.99 -28.00
N PRO A 334 6.03 -6.60 -28.58
CA PRO A 334 6.40 -5.19 -28.66
C PRO A 334 5.24 -4.42 -29.27
N ASP A 335 4.70 -3.49 -28.49
CA ASP A 335 3.50 -2.76 -28.84
C ASP A 335 3.86 -1.79 -29.98
N ASP A 336 3.46 -2.13 -31.21
CA ASP A 336 3.72 -1.37 -32.43
C ASP A 336 2.99 -0.02 -32.37
N GLY A 337 3.59 0.95 -31.69
CA GLY A 337 3.15 2.34 -31.71
C GLY A 337 1.83 2.59 -31.00
N VAL A 338 1.72 2.25 -29.71
CA VAL A 338 0.65 2.77 -28.86
C VAL A 338 0.63 4.29 -29.01
N PRO A 339 -0.48 4.90 -29.47
CA PRO A 339 -0.60 6.35 -29.52
C PRO A 339 -0.27 6.90 -28.13
N GLU A 340 0.50 7.99 -28.12
CA GLU A 340 0.95 8.69 -26.91
C GLU A 340 -0.24 8.75 -25.94
N ARG A 341 -0.15 8.02 -24.83
CA ARG A 341 -1.25 7.94 -23.87
C ARG A 341 -1.55 9.38 -23.44
N PRO A 342 -2.83 9.80 -23.41
CA PRO A 342 -3.16 11.13 -22.94
C PRO A 342 -2.48 11.36 -21.59
N GLU A 343 -1.95 12.58 -21.39
CA GLU A 343 -1.31 12.95 -20.13
C GLU A 343 -2.23 12.55 -18.98
N PRO A 344 -1.69 11.87 -17.94
CA PRO A 344 -2.52 11.43 -16.84
C PRO A 344 -3.16 12.63 -16.16
N PRO A 345 -4.41 12.51 -15.70
CA PRO A 345 -5.06 13.59 -14.98
C PRO A 345 -4.26 13.94 -13.71
N PRO A 346 -4.40 15.17 -13.19
CA PRO A 346 -3.79 15.56 -11.92
C PRO A 346 -4.13 14.58 -10.80
N CYS A 347 -3.23 14.41 -9.84
CA CYS A 347 -3.39 13.41 -8.77
C CYS A 347 -4.69 13.57 -7.97
N SER A 348 -5.23 14.79 -7.90
CA SER A 348 -6.49 15.11 -7.20
C SER A 348 -7.72 14.40 -7.78
N PHE A 349 -7.64 13.91 -9.02
CA PHE A 349 -8.71 13.10 -9.63
C PHE A 349 -8.80 11.68 -9.07
N TYR A 350 -7.71 11.19 -8.49
CA TYR A 350 -7.67 9.86 -7.87
C TYR A 350 -8.06 9.87 -6.39
N VAL A 351 -8.21 11.04 -5.79
CA VAL A 351 -8.66 11.20 -4.41
C VAL A 351 -10.16 11.44 -4.40
N SER A 352 -10.88 10.69 -3.54
CA SER A 352 -12.32 10.88 -3.34
C SER A 352 -12.57 11.83 -2.18
N LEU A 353 -13.53 12.75 -2.34
CA LEU A 353 -13.93 13.66 -1.27
C LEU A 353 -14.51 12.89 -0.07
N ALA A 354 -15.18 11.76 -0.32
CA ALA A 354 -15.69 10.83 0.70
C ALA A 354 -14.61 10.29 1.65
N TRP A 355 -13.32 10.37 1.31
CA TRP A 355 -12.27 9.89 2.20
C TRP A 355 -11.98 10.84 3.38
N LEU A 356 -12.52 12.07 3.35
CA LEU A 356 -12.48 12.98 4.49
C LEU A 356 -13.48 12.62 5.59
N ASP A 357 -14.55 11.92 5.22
CA ASP A 357 -15.61 11.47 6.11
C ASP A 357 -16.27 10.22 5.51
N LEU A 358 -15.79 9.04 5.95
CA LEU A 358 -16.28 7.77 5.44
C LEU A 358 -17.75 7.58 5.84
N PRO A 359 -18.59 6.95 5.02
CA PRO A 359 -19.95 6.61 5.42
C PRO A 359 -19.89 5.74 6.68
N SER A 360 -20.72 6.04 7.69
CA SER A 360 -20.79 5.28 8.94
C SER A 360 -22.18 4.69 9.16
N ALA A 361 -22.28 3.70 10.06
CA ALA A 361 -23.55 3.18 10.54
C ALA A 361 -23.54 2.96 12.05
N ASP A 362 -24.69 3.18 12.68
CA ASP A 362 -24.90 2.93 14.09
C ASP A 362 -25.14 1.44 14.35
N VAL A 363 -24.33 0.84 15.23
CA VAL A 363 -24.55 -0.55 15.65
C VAL A 363 -25.66 -0.61 16.72
N LEU A 364 -26.84 -1.10 16.34
CA LEU A 364 -27.93 -1.37 17.29
C LEU A 364 -27.62 -2.63 18.13
N GLY A 365 -27.55 -2.53 19.46
CA GLY A 365 -27.37 -3.70 20.34
C GLY A 365 -26.78 -3.39 21.72
N LYS A 366 -26.20 -4.41 22.40
CA LYS A 366 -25.51 -4.23 23.70
C LYS A 366 -24.28 -3.30 23.64
N SER A 367 -23.83 -2.99 22.43
CA SER A 367 -22.78 -2.03 22.10
C SER A 367 -23.36 -0.75 21.48
N ALA A 368 -24.62 -0.39 21.78
CA ALA A 368 -25.27 0.81 21.27
C ALA A 368 -24.38 2.05 21.49
N GLY A 369 -24.19 2.84 20.43
CA GLY A 369 -23.35 4.04 20.43
C GLY A 369 -21.92 3.85 19.91
N VAL A 370 -21.63 2.76 19.20
CA VAL A 370 -20.39 2.63 18.41
C VAL A 370 -20.71 2.84 16.94
N ASP A 371 -20.20 3.94 16.38
CA ASP A 371 -20.25 4.21 14.94
C ASP A 371 -19.21 3.32 14.25
N VAL A 372 -19.63 2.64 13.19
CA VAL A 372 -18.72 1.83 12.36
C VAL A 372 -18.63 2.41 10.96
N ASP A 373 -17.40 2.67 10.53
CA ASP A 373 -17.14 3.09 9.14
C ASP A 373 -17.44 1.95 8.17
N LEU A 374 -18.22 2.26 7.15
CA LEU A 374 -18.65 1.36 6.10
C LEU A 374 -17.69 1.44 4.92
N VAL A 375 -16.89 0.40 4.76
CA VAL A 375 -15.93 0.28 3.66
C VAL A 375 -16.23 -0.97 2.87
N ARG A 376 -16.31 -0.85 1.55
CA ARG A 376 -16.48 -2.00 0.68
C ARG A 376 -15.20 -2.85 0.72
N ALA A 377 -15.35 -4.17 0.84
CA ALA A 377 -14.22 -5.08 0.67
C ALA A 377 -13.60 -4.88 -0.73
N PRO A 378 -12.30 -4.56 -0.83
CA PRO A 378 -11.68 -4.26 -2.11
C PRO A 378 -11.45 -5.55 -2.92
N THR A 379 -11.60 -5.43 -4.23
CA THR A 379 -11.19 -6.45 -5.20
C THR A 379 -9.68 -6.36 -5.46
N LEU A 380 -9.08 -7.45 -5.98
CA LEU A 380 -7.64 -7.47 -6.32
C LEU A 380 -7.30 -6.41 -7.39
N ALA A 381 -8.19 -6.22 -8.36
CA ALA A 381 -8.06 -5.16 -9.37
C ALA A 381 -8.08 -3.74 -8.77
N GLU A 382 -8.87 -3.50 -7.72
CA GLU A 382 -8.89 -2.20 -7.03
C GLU A 382 -7.58 -1.93 -6.25
N LEU A 383 -7.01 -2.98 -5.62
CA LEU A 383 -5.72 -2.89 -4.94
C LEU A 383 -4.57 -2.61 -5.93
N GLU A 384 -4.59 -3.30 -7.08
CA GLU A 384 -3.60 -3.11 -8.15
C GLU A 384 -3.72 -1.71 -8.77
N ARG A 385 -4.94 -1.26 -9.05
CA ARG A 385 -5.20 0.10 -9.54
C ARG A 385 -4.68 1.15 -8.55
N SER A 386 -4.97 0.98 -7.26
CA SER A 386 -4.51 1.92 -6.22
C SER A 386 -2.98 1.99 -6.17
N SER A 387 -2.31 0.84 -6.23
CA SER A 387 -0.85 0.77 -6.26
C SER A 387 -0.25 1.40 -7.51
N SER A 388 -0.87 1.18 -8.67
CA SER A 388 -0.44 1.74 -9.95
C SER A 388 -0.55 3.25 -9.98
N ILE A 389 -1.64 3.81 -9.43
CA ILE A 389 -1.83 5.26 -9.31
C ILE A 389 -0.77 5.88 -8.40
N ILE A 390 -0.53 5.28 -7.23
CA ILE A 390 0.51 5.74 -6.29
C ILE A 390 1.88 5.75 -6.98
N LEU A 391 2.24 4.64 -7.64
CA LEU A 391 3.49 4.52 -8.37
C LEU A 391 3.64 5.60 -9.45
N GLN A 392 2.57 5.83 -10.21
CA GLN A 392 2.56 6.81 -11.27
C GLN A 392 2.85 8.21 -10.72
N ILE A 393 2.19 8.60 -9.63
CA ILE A 393 2.42 9.89 -8.97
C ILE A 393 3.84 9.95 -8.43
N GLU A 394 4.31 8.92 -7.72
CA GLU A 394 5.68 8.87 -7.18
C GLU A 394 6.77 9.01 -8.24
N THR A 395 6.55 8.44 -9.43
CA THR A 395 7.53 8.45 -10.52
C THR A 395 7.63 9.81 -11.20
N HIS A 396 6.54 10.56 -11.25
CA HIS A 396 6.44 11.84 -11.96
C HIS A 396 6.44 13.06 -11.02
N ARG A 397 6.84 12.88 -9.74
CA ARG A 397 6.82 13.96 -8.75
C ARG A 397 7.64 15.16 -9.17
N SER A 398 7.05 16.35 -9.01
CA SER A 398 7.79 17.60 -9.13
C SER A 398 8.80 17.76 -7.99
N ARG A 399 10.04 18.10 -8.34
CA ARG A 399 11.09 18.38 -7.34
C ARG A 399 11.24 19.87 -7.02
N THR A 400 10.76 20.74 -7.90
CA THR A 400 11.09 22.18 -7.86
C THR A 400 9.87 23.07 -7.67
N ASP A 401 8.70 22.67 -8.17
CA ASP A 401 7.50 23.51 -8.06
C ASP A 401 6.77 23.29 -6.73
N LEU A 402 6.70 24.33 -5.90
CA LEU A 402 6.15 24.25 -4.55
C LEU A 402 4.63 23.95 -4.53
N PRO A 403 3.77 24.67 -5.29
CA PRO A 403 2.34 24.33 -5.38
C PRO A 403 2.10 22.89 -5.80
N THR A 404 2.80 22.41 -6.85
CA THR A 404 2.68 21.01 -7.30
C THR A 404 3.09 20.04 -6.19
N ARG A 405 4.22 20.27 -5.53
CA ARG A 405 4.68 19.43 -4.40
C ARG A 405 3.66 19.36 -3.28
N VAL A 406 3.05 20.49 -2.90
CA VAL A 406 2.02 20.54 -1.85
C VAL A 406 0.82 19.67 -2.23
N VAL A 407 0.31 19.79 -3.46
CA VAL A 407 -0.80 18.97 -3.95
C VAL A 407 -0.41 17.49 -4.03
N GLU A 408 0.78 17.16 -4.54
CA GLU A 408 1.28 15.78 -4.60
C GLU A 408 1.42 15.13 -3.22
N HIS A 409 1.95 15.86 -2.22
CA HIS A 409 2.03 15.38 -0.84
C HIS A 409 0.62 15.11 -0.26
N ALA A 410 -0.33 16.00 -0.52
CA ALA A 410 -1.71 15.85 -0.08
C ALA A 410 -2.39 14.62 -0.73
N CYS A 411 -2.26 14.48 -2.05
CA CYS A 411 -2.75 13.33 -2.79
C CYS A 411 -2.15 12.01 -2.29
N LEU A 412 -0.82 11.95 -2.14
CA LEU A 412 -0.17 10.72 -1.71
C LEU A 412 -0.49 10.38 -0.26
N ALA A 413 -0.62 11.37 0.64
CA ALA A 413 -1.12 11.12 1.99
C ALA A 413 -2.50 10.45 1.97
N ALA A 414 -3.45 11.01 1.22
CA ALA A 414 -4.80 10.47 1.07
C ALA A 414 -4.81 9.06 0.46
N LEU A 415 -4.09 8.87 -0.64
CA LEU A 415 -4.00 7.60 -1.36
C LEU A 415 -3.36 6.52 -0.50
N TYR A 416 -2.32 6.85 0.27
CA TYR A 416 -1.65 5.90 1.16
C TYR A 416 -2.50 5.53 2.38
N ASP A 417 -3.27 6.46 2.96
CA ASP A 417 -4.20 6.11 4.03
C ASP A 417 -5.30 5.17 3.50
N HIS A 418 -5.88 5.50 2.35
CA HIS A 418 -6.89 4.67 1.71
C HIS A 418 -6.33 3.29 1.31
N ALA A 419 -5.13 3.23 0.75
CA ALA A 419 -4.42 1.99 0.48
C ALA A 419 -4.18 1.20 1.77
N GLY A 420 -3.76 1.87 2.85
CA GLY A 420 -3.59 1.27 4.17
C GLY A 420 -4.85 0.55 4.65
N LEU A 421 -5.99 1.21 4.58
CA LEU A 421 -7.29 0.65 4.93
C LEU A 421 -7.68 -0.52 4.02
N THR A 422 -7.64 -0.33 2.71
CA THR A 422 -8.07 -1.36 1.73
C THR A 422 -7.17 -2.60 1.78
N PHE A 423 -5.84 -2.44 1.90
CA PHE A 423 -4.95 -3.57 2.11
C PHE A 423 -5.22 -4.29 3.43
N ALA A 424 -5.53 -3.58 4.52
CA ALA A 424 -5.91 -4.22 5.78
C ALA A 424 -7.16 -5.09 5.60
N LEU A 425 -8.19 -4.57 4.93
CA LEU A 425 -9.44 -5.29 4.64
C LEU A 425 -9.23 -6.51 3.73
N ALA A 426 -8.23 -6.46 2.84
CA ALA A 426 -7.82 -7.58 1.99
C ALA A 426 -6.91 -8.61 2.69
N GLY A 427 -6.68 -8.46 4.01
CA GLY A 427 -5.75 -9.31 4.77
C GLY A 427 -4.27 -9.12 4.36
N GLN A 428 -3.92 -7.97 3.80
CA GLN A 428 -2.55 -7.57 3.41
C GLN A 428 -1.93 -6.65 4.47
N HIS A 429 -1.81 -7.17 5.70
CA HIS A 429 -1.38 -6.39 6.86
C HIS A 429 -0.01 -5.71 6.67
N ASP A 430 0.99 -6.40 6.12
CA ASP A 430 2.33 -5.82 5.94
C ASP A 430 2.31 -4.66 4.93
N VAL A 431 1.56 -4.83 3.83
CA VAL A 431 1.38 -3.79 2.80
C VAL A 431 0.63 -2.59 3.38
N SER A 432 -0.41 -2.87 4.17
CA SER A 432 -1.20 -1.86 4.88
C SER A 432 -0.34 -1.02 5.83
N VAL A 433 0.45 -1.65 6.71
CA VAL A 433 1.32 -0.92 7.66
C VAL A 433 2.31 -0.02 6.93
N ARG A 434 2.87 -0.48 5.81
CA ARG A 434 3.77 0.31 4.99
C ARG A 434 3.07 1.49 4.33
N ALA A 435 1.87 1.30 3.78
CA ALA A 435 1.07 2.38 3.23
C ALA A 435 0.77 3.44 4.31
N VAL A 436 0.33 3.05 5.50
CA VAL A 436 0.11 3.98 6.64
C VAL A 436 1.40 4.72 7.03
N ALA A 437 2.53 4.02 7.07
CA ALA A 437 3.82 4.65 7.33
C ALA A 437 4.21 5.67 6.24
N SER A 438 3.94 5.36 4.96
CA SER A 438 4.11 6.30 3.84
C SER A 438 3.19 7.51 3.99
N ALA A 439 1.91 7.33 4.30
CA ALA A 439 0.98 8.44 4.54
C ALA A 439 1.51 9.39 5.63
N ARG A 440 2.05 8.86 6.74
CA ARG A 440 2.66 9.68 7.81
C ARG A 440 3.92 10.42 7.35
N ARG A 441 4.72 9.86 6.44
CA ARG A 441 5.87 10.58 5.85
C ARG A 441 5.37 11.71 4.95
N GLU A 442 4.39 11.45 4.10
CA GLU A 442 3.81 12.43 3.18
C GLU A 442 3.12 13.59 3.93
N ARG A 443 2.40 13.30 5.01
CA ARG A 443 1.83 14.35 5.88
C ARG A 443 2.89 15.28 6.47
N ARG A 444 4.00 14.71 6.95
CA ARG A 444 5.11 15.51 7.51
C ARG A 444 5.77 16.38 6.44
N ALA A 445 6.11 15.80 5.29
CA ALA A 445 6.69 16.55 4.17
C ALA A 445 5.73 17.62 3.63
N GLY A 446 4.43 17.31 3.54
CA GLY A 446 3.40 18.24 3.14
C GLY A 446 3.22 19.39 4.14
N LYS A 447 3.27 19.13 5.45
CA LYS A 447 3.27 20.17 6.48
C LYS A 447 4.45 21.13 6.32
N ASP A 448 5.65 20.60 6.06
CA ASP A 448 6.84 21.43 5.82
C ASP A 448 6.69 22.28 4.55
N ALA A 449 6.11 21.71 3.49
CA ALA A 449 5.82 22.42 2.23
C ALA A 449 4.74 23.51 2.41
N LEU A 450 3.68 23.24 3.20
CA LEU A 450 2.67 24.24 3.57
C LEU A 450 3.29 25.38 4.40
N ALA A 451 4.21 25.07 5.31
CA ALA A 451 4.93 26.09 6.07
C ALA A 451 5.86 26.94 5.17
N GLU A 452 6.45 26.35 4.12
CA GLU A 452 7.20 27.10 3.10
C GLU A 452 6.28 28.05 2.32
N LEU A 453 5.12 27.55 1.89
CA LEU A 453 4.08 28.33 1.20
C LEU A 453 3.60 29.53 2.05
N ALA A 454 3.36 29.31 3.34
CA ALA A 454 2.91 30.35 4.26
C ALA A 454 3.93 31.49 4.47
N ARG A 455 5.22 31.24 4.25
CA ARG A 455 6.29 32.27 4.36
C ARG A 455 6.39 33.17 3.14
N ALA A 456 5.73 32.84 2.03
CA ALA A 456 5.69 33.71 0.86
C ALA A 456 5.04 35.06 1.21
N ASP A 457 5.53 36.14 0.58
CA ASP A 457 4.90 37.46 0.68
C ASP A 457 3.48 37.43 0.10
N ALA A 458 2.66 38.42 0.42
CA ALA A 458 1.24 38.43 0.04
C ALA A 458 1.00 38.34 -1.48
N SER A 459 1.85 38.97 -2.29
CA SER A 459 1.70 38.93 -3.75
C SER A 459 2.06 37.56 -4.32
N SER A 460 3.16 36.97 -3.84
CA SER A 460 3.56 35.61 -4.19
C SER A 460 2.54 34.57 -3.71
N ARG A 461 1.93 34.77 -2.53
CA ARG A 461 0.93 33.85 -1.96
C ARG A 461 -0.33 33.77 -2.80
N SER A 462 -0.89 34.91 -3.23
CA SER A 462 -2.07 34.92 -4.10
C SER A 462 -1.79 34.20 -5.44
N ALA A 463 -0.63 34.43 -6.04
CA ALA A 463 -0.22 33.71 -7.25
C ALA A 463 -0.07 32.19 -7.01
N GLN A 464 0.51 31.80 -5.87
CA GLN A 464 0.64 30.39 -5.50
C GLN A 464 -0.71 29.72 -5.21
N PHE A 465 -1.66 30.44 -4.61
CA PHE A 465 -3.03 29.94 -4.38
C PHE A 465 -3.80 29.74 -5.69
N SER A 466 -3.66 30.69 -6.63
CA SER A 466 -4.19 30.50 -7.99
C SER A 466 -3.54 29.30 -8.68
N ALA A 467 -2.23 29.09 -8.51
CA ALA A 467 -1.54 27.92 -9.04
C ALA A 467 -2.04 26.61 -8.40
N LEU A 468 -2.25 26.57 -7.08
CA LEU A 468 -2.83 25.42 -6.38
C LEU A 468 -4.21 25.06 -6.93
N ASP A 469 -5.07 26.07 -7.13
CA ASP A 469 -6.41 25.89 -7.70
C ASP A 469 -6.35 25.29 -9.11
N GLN A 470 -5.46 25.81 -9.96
CA GLN A 470 -5.27 25.31 -11.33
C GLN A 470 -4.72 23.88 -11.35
N ILE A 471 -3.66 23.59 -10.57
CA ILE A 471 -3.01 22.27 -10.51
C ILE A 471 -3.98 21.23 -9.96
N ALA A 472 -4.75 21.58 -8.92
CA ALA A 472 -5.75 20.69 -8.35
C ALA A 472 -7.05 20.63 -9.18
N MET A 473 -7.18 21.47 -10.23
CA MET A 473 -8.40 21.69 -11.01
C MET A 473 -9.62 21.96 -10.12
N GLY A 474 -9.48 22.88 -9.18
CA GLY A 474 -10.50 23.23 -8.18
C GLY A 474 -10.57 22.29 -6.98
N ARG A 475 -9.94 21.10 -7.01
CA ARG A 475 -9.99 20.12 -5.91
C ARG A 475 -9.01 20.42 -4.78
N THR A 476 -8.90 21.69 -4.39
CA THR A 476 -7.98 22.15 -3.33
C THR A 476 -8.29 21.51 -1.98
N TRP A 477 -9.51 21.01 -1.76
CA TRP A 477 -9.89 20.27 -0.55
C TRP A 477 -8.98 19.07 -0.22
N VAL A 478 -8.22 18.52 -1.20
CA VAL A 478 -7.23 17.46 -0.92
C VAL A 478 -6.20 17.90 0.12
N LEU A 479 -5.98 19.20 0.30
CA LEU A 479 -5.07 19.72 1.32
C LEU A 479 -5.49 19.36 2.76
N LEU A 480 -6.76 19.00 3.00
CA LEU A 480 -7.24 18.55 4.33
C LEU A 480 -6.62 17.22 4.78
N PHE A 481 -5.93 16.49 3.89
CA PHE A 481 -5.13 15.33 4.28
C PHE A 481 -3.78 15.70 4.90
N LEU A 482 -3.38 16.98 4.83
CA LEU A 482 -2.18 17.53 5.43
C LEU A 482 -2.50 18.32 6.70
N GLU A 483 -1.62 18.24 7.69
CA GLU A 483 -1.72 19.09 8.89
C GLU A 483 -1.47 20.56 8.51
N GLY A 484 -2.41 21.45 8.85
CA GLY A 484 -2.37 22.86 8.48
C GLY A 484 -2.98 23.18 7.10
N GLY A 485 -3.49 22.17 6.39
CA GLY A 485 -4.21 22.39 5.13
C GLY A 485 -5.51 23.18 5.31
N GLU A 486 -6.15 23.06 6.48
CA GLU A 486 -7.35 23.83 6.82
C GLU A 486 -7.16 25.35 6.74
N ASP A 487 -5.99 25.86 7.14
CA ASP A 487 -5.72 27.31 7.13
C ASP A 487 -5.60 27.84 5.70
N VAL A 488 -4.97 27.08 4.81
CA VAL A 488 -4.90 27.41 3.39
C VAL A 488 -6.29 27.41 2.75
N LEU A 489 -7.15 26.46 3.12
CA LEU A 489 -8.53 26.43 2.62
C LEU A 489 -9.38 27.58 3.16
N ARG A 490 -9.18 28.01 4.41
CA ARG A 490 -9.85 29.20 4.95
C ARG A 490 -9.45 30.45 4.17
N ASP A 491 -8.15 30.60 3.86
CA ASP A 491 -7.68 31.73 3.06
C ASP A 491 -8.26 31.69 1.63
N LEU A 492 -8.29 30.51 0.99
CA LEU A 492 -8.90 30.32 -0.33
C LEU A 492 -10.42 30.60 -0.31
N ALA A 493 -11.12 30.19 0.75
CA ALA A 493 -12.55 30.44 0.91
C ALA A 493 -12.87 31.94 1.08
N ALA A 494 -11.92 32.70 1.64
CA ALA A 494 -12.03 34.15 1.80
C ALA A 494 -11.69 34.92 0.51
N ASP A 495 -10.97 34.33 -0.44
CA ASP A 495 -10.55 35.00 -1.68
C ASP A 495 -11.73 35.17 -2.65
N PRO A 496 -12.13 36.42 -3.00
CA PRO A 496 -13.25 36.67 -3.90
C PRO A 496 -12.93 36.38 -5.38
N SER A 497 -11.65 36.19 -5.74
CA SER A 497 -11.21 35.99 -7.12
C SER A 497 -11.33 34.55 -7.62
N ILE A 498 -11.43 33.56 -6.72
CA ILE A 498 -11.41 32.13 -7.06
C ILE A 498 -12.81 31.53 -6.85
N ARG A 499 -13.73 31.79 -7.80
CA ARG A 499 -15.15 31.41 -7.61
C ARG A 499 -15.37 29.90 -7.46
N PHE A 500 -14.85 29.08 -8.36
CA PHE A 500 -15.06 27.63 -8.33
C PHE A 500 -14.23 26.95 -7.24
N GLY A 501 -12.94 27.28 -7.14
CA GLY A 501 -12.06 26.78 -6.08
C GLY A 501 -12.56 27.09 -4.67
N LYS A 502 -13.20 28.24 -4.47
CA LYS A 502 -13.87 28.60 -3.22
C LYS A 502 -15.01 27.63 -2.87
N THR A 503 -15.91 27.33 -3.81
CA THR A 503 -17.00 26.38 -3.59
C THR A 503 -16.44 25.02 -3.20
N MET A 504 -15.44 24.51 -3.92
CA MET A 504 -14.81 23.23 -3.65
C MET A 504 -14.04 23.19 -2.32
N ALA A 505 -13.36 24.29 -1.96
CA ALA A 505 -12.68 24.42 -0.67
C ALA A 505 -13.68 24.34 0.49
N ILE A 506 -14.78 25.10 0.41
CA ILE A 506 -15.82 25.10 1.44
C ILE A 506 -16.53 23.74 1.50
N ALA A 507 -16.81 23.12 0.35
CA ALA A 507 -17.39 21.77 0.29
C ALA A 507 -16.48 20.76 1.02
N GLY A 508 -15.18 20.80 0.73
CA GLY A 508 -14.17 20.02 1.44
C GLY A 508 -14.20 20.21 2.95
N MET A 509 -14.23 21.45 3.40
CA MET A 509 -14.24 21.78 4.82
C MET A 509 -15.54 21.37 5.51
N LEU A 510 -16.69 21.40 4.82
CA LEU A 510 -17.97 20.93 5.30
C LEU A 510 -18.01 19.40 5.44
N VAL A 511 -17.34 18.67 4.54
CA VAL A 511 -17.21 17.21 4.66
C VAL A 511 -16.29 16.83 5.82
N ALA A 512 -15.11 17.45 5.91
CA ALA A 512 -14.14 17.11 6.96
C ALA A 512 -14.66 17.47 8.36
N PRO A 513 -14.82 16.49 9.29
CA PRO A 513 -15.40 16.75 10.62
C PRO A 513 -14.72 17.86 11.42
N ARG A 514 -13.39 18.01 11.27
CA ARG A 514 -12.58 18.98 12.03
C ARG A 514 -12.84 20.44 11.63
N THR A 515 -13.28 20.68 10.40
CA THR A 515 -13.49 22.02 9.84
C THR A 515 -14.97 22.34 9.65
N ARG A 516 -15.84 21.35 9.82
CA ARG A 516 -17.25 21.41 9.46
C ARG A 516 -17.99 22.56 10.11
N ARG A 517 -17.83 22.73 11.42
CA ARG A 517 -18.49 23.82 12.18
C ARG A 517 -18.17 25.18 11.58
N ASP A 518 -16.89 25.51 11.43
CA ASP A 518 -16.45 26.80 10.88
C ASP A 518 -16.97 26.98 9.44
N ALA A 519 -16.93 25.91 8.64
CA ALA A 519 -17.36 25.94 7.25
C ALA A 519 -18.87 26.19 7.09
N VAL A 520 -19.70 25.74 8.05
CA VAL A 520 -21.13 26.06 8.07
C VAL A 520 -21.35 27.56 8.21
N PHE A 521 -20.63 28.25 9.10
CA PHE A 521 -20.74 29.71 9.26
C PHE A 521 -20.19 30.47 8.05
N ILE A 522 -19.10 29.99 7.45
CA ILE A 522 -18.56 30.56 6.20
C ILE A 522 -19.59 30.42 5.08
N ALA A 523 -20.22 29.25 4.95
CA ALA A 523 -21.25 28.97 3.95
C ALA A 523 -22.50 29.83 4.16
N ASP A 524 -22.93 30.02 5.41
CA ASP A 524 -24.09 30.85 5.78
C ASP A 524 -23.93 32.31 5.36
N ALA A 525 -22.71 32.83 5.38
CA ALA A 525 -22.38 34.18 4.95
C ALA A 525 -22.33 34.36 3.41
N LEU A 526 -22.41 33.28 2.63
CA LEU A 526 -22.36 33.37 1.17
C LEU A 526 -23.70 33.83 0.57
N PRO A 527 -23.69 34.44 -0.62
CA PRO A 527 -24.91 34.63 -1.40
C PRO A 527 -25.61 33.30 -1.67
N LEU A 528 -26.94 33.28 -1.60
CA LEU A 528 -27.75 32.08 -1.82
C LEU A 528 -27.42 31.29 -3.09
N PRO A 529 -27.18 31.91 -4.27
CA PRO A 529 -26.79 31.14 -5.45
C PRO A 529 -25.51 30.33 -5.24
N THR A 530 -24.51 30.91 -4.57
CA THR A 530 -23.26 30.21 -4.23
C THR A 530 -23.49 29.15 -3.14
N GLN A 531 -24.43 29.37 -2.22
CA GLN A 531 -24.84 28.33 -1.28
C GLN A 531 -25.44 27.13 -2.03
N ILE A 532 -26.28 27.33 -3.04
CA ILE A 532 -26.84 26.25 -3.86
C ILE A 532 -25.74 25.48 -4.61
N ASP A 533 -24.78 26.18 -5.22
CA ASP A 533 -23.62 25.53 -5.87
C ASP A 533 -22.85 24.67 -4.85
N LEU A 534 -22.62 25.19 -3.64
CA LEU A 534 -21.96 24.46 -2.56
C LEU A 534 -22.75 23.23 -2.12
N MET A 535 -24.07 23.35 -1.95
CA MET A 535 -24.94 22.22 -1.59
C MET A 535 -24.94 21.14 -2.69
N HIS A 536 -24.86 21.53 -3.96
CA HIS A 536 -24.72 20.62 -5.09
C HIS A 536 -23.40 19.84 -5.04
N GLU A 537 -22.27 20.52 -4.81
CA GLU A 537 -20.98 19.84 -4.68
C GLU A 537 -20.94 18.90 -3.46
N LEU A 538 -21.57 19.29 -2.34
CA LEU A 538 -21.71 18.42 -1.17
C LEU A 538 -22.52 17.15 -1.44
N MET A 539 -23.56 17.26 -2.28
CA MET A 539 -24.33 16.08 -2.69
C MET A 539 -23.44 15.08 -3.45
N HIS A 540 -22.46 15.56 -4.20
CA HIS A 540 -21.51 14.71 -4.93
C HIS A 540 -20.35 14.18 -4.07
N ALA A 541 -20.24 14.57 -2.79
CA ALA A 541 -19.13 14.18 -1.93
C ALA A 541 -18.99 12.66 -1.78
N HIS A 542 -20.12 11.93 -1.77
CA HIS A 542 -20.18 10.48 -1.62
C HIS A 542 -20.52 9.72 -2.92
N ASP A 543 -20.54 10.37 -4.09
CA ASP A 543 -20.90 9.74 -5.37
C ASP A 543 -20.05 8.50 -5.71
N ASN A 544 -18.77 8.54 -5.36
CA ASN A 544 -17.83 7.43 -5.59
C ASN A 544 -17.89 6.35 -4.50
N ALA A 545 -18.74 6.50 -3.48
CA ALA A 545 -18.88 5.57 -2.35
C ALA A 545 -20.01 4.53 -2.55
N ARG A 546 -20.55 4.38 -3.77
CA ARG A 546 -21.56 3.35 -4.09
C ARG A 546 -21.07 1.95 -3.63
N PRO A 547 -21.96 1.10 -3.06
CA PRO A 547 -23.42 1.19 -3.09
C PRO A 547 -24.05 2.05 -1.99
N TRP A 548 -23.26 2.76 -1.17
CA TRP A 548 -23.80 3.63 -0.13
C TRP A 548 -24.56 4.83 -0.72
N ALA A 549 -25.44 5.43 0.09
CA ALA A 549 -26.20 6.59 -0.33
C ALA A 549 -25.24 7.75 -0.65
N SER A 550 -25.42 8.38 -1.81
CA SER A 550 -24.64 9.55 -2.26
C SER A 550 -24.98 10.81 -1.47
N SER A 551 -26.13 10.84 -0.78
CA SER A 551 -26.56 12.02 -0.03
C SER A 551 -25.79 12.18 1.28
N TYR A 552 -24.75 13.00 1.25
CA TYR A 552 -23.97 13.38 2.42
C TYR A 552 -24.82 14.12 3.48
N ALA A 553 -24.61 13.83 4.76
CA ALA A 553 -25.23 14.52 5.89
C ALA A 553 -24.16 15.34 6.62
N LEU A 554 -24.46 16.58 7.02
CA LEU A 554 -23.50 17.39 7.78
C LEU A 554 -23.34 16.94 9.24
N ASP A 555 -24.12 16.00 9.75
CA ASP A 555 -24.02 15.46 11.13
C ASP A 555 -23.61 16.52 12.17
N LEU A 556 -24.45 17.53 12.33
CA LEU A 556 -24.24 18.68 13.23
C LEU A 556 -24.74 18.41 14.66
N TRP A 557 -24.96 17.14 14.99
CA TRP A 557 -25.55 16.74 16.27
C TRP A 557 -24.72 17.25 17.44
N GLY A 558 -25.37 17.98 18.34
CA GLY A 558 -24.73 18.60 19.50
C GLY A 558 -24.25 20.03 19.27
N ASP A 559 -24.41 20.57 18.06
CA ASP A 559 -24.09 21.96 17.73
C ASP A 559 -25.35 22.74 17.33
N ALA A 560 -26.16 23.09 18.33
CA ALA A 560 -27.43 23.79 18.12
C ALA A 560 -27.28 25.13 17.39
N GLU A 561 -26.13 25.80 17.49
CA GLU A 561 -25.88 27.07 16.81
C GLU A 561 -25.64 26.84 15.31
N ALA A 562 -24.79 25.88 14.95
CA ALA A 562 -24.55 25.53 13.55
C ALA A 562 -25.82 24.98 12.88
N GLU A 563 -26.61 24.15 13.58
CA GLU A 563 -27.89 23.63 13.09
C GLU A 563 -28.93 24.73 12.81
N GLN A 564 -28.83 25.87 13.50
CA GLN A 564 -29.70 27.03 13.36
C GLN A 564 -29.19 28.05 12.34
N THR A 565 -28.10 27.78 11.63
CA THR A 565 -27.73 28.62 10.48
C THR A 565 -28.74 28.47 9.35
N ARG A 566 -28.91 29.52 8.53
CA ARG A 566 -29.79 29.46 7.35
C ARG A 566 -29.29 28.41 6.36
N PHE A 567 -27.97 28.32 6.17
CA PHE A 567 -27.34 27.31 5.33
C PHE A 567 -27.67 25.88 5.77
N ALA A 568 -27.53 25.55 7.06
CA ALA A 568 -27.78 24.18 7.54
C ALA A 568 -29.26 23.76 7.36
N ARG A 569 -30.20 24.67 7.64
CA ARG A 569 -31.64 24.42 7.41
C ARG A 569 -31.94 24.25 5.92
N ALA A 570 -31.42 25.13 5.08
CA ALA A 570 -31.60 25.05 3.63
C ALA A 570 -30.97 23.77 3.05
N TYR A 571 -29.79 23.36 3.53
CA TYR A 571 -29.13 22.13 3.09
C TYR A 571 -29.94 20.88 3.43
N ARG A 572 -30.61 20.83 4.59
CA ARG A 572 -31.47 19.70 4.96
C ARG A 572 -32.59 19.49 3.93
N VAL A 573 -33.25 20.58 3.52
CA VAL A 573 -34.31 20.57 2.50
C VAL A 573 -33.74 20.28 1.11
N PHE A 574 -32.65 20.95 0.73
CA PHE A 574 -31.94 20.73 -0.52
C PHE A 574 -31.52 19.27 -0.68
N ARG A 575 -30.92 18.66 0.34
CA ARG A 575 -30.43 17.27 0.31
C ARG A 575 -31.57 16.30 0.03
N ALA A 576 -32.71 16.45 0.72
CA ALA A 576 -33.88 15.62 0.50
C ALA A 576 -34.45 15.78 -0.92
N LEU A 577 -34.50 17.03 -1.42
CA LEU A 577 -34.91 17.32 -2.79
C LEU A 577 -33.95 16.73 -3.84
N ALA A 578 -32.65 16.93 -3.68
CA ALA A 578 -31.64 16.44 -4.61
C ALA A 578 -31.58 14.91 -4.63
N TRP A 579 -31.81 14.23 -3.50
CA TRP A 579 -31.98 12.77 -3.46
C TRP A 579 -33.19 12.30 -4.29
N ARG A 580 -34.33 13.01 -4.22
CA ARG A 580 -35.52 12.71 -5.05
C ARG A 580 -35.32 13.00 -6.53
N LEU A 581 -34.36 13.84 -6.88
CA LEU A 581 -34.03 14.15 -8.27
C LEU A 581 -33.03 13.14 -8.85
N TRP A 582 -31.95 12.84 -8.12
CA TRP A 582 -30.80 12.12 -8.65
C TRP A 582 -30.74 10.64 -8.27
N ASP A 583 -31.12 10.28 -7.04
CA ASP A 583 -30.87 8.94 -6.48
C ASP A 583 -32.09 8.03 -6.47
N ALA A 584 -33.23 8.59 -6.09
CA ALA A 584 -34.49 7.87 -6.01
C ALA A 584 -35.59 8.71 -6.62
N ALA A 585 -35.47 8.91 -7.94
CA ALA A 585 -36.35 9.70 -8.78
C ALA A 585 -37.82 9.56 -8.37
N ARG A 586 -38.43 10.66 -7.92
CA ARG A 586 -39.86 10.76 -7.59
C ARG A 586 -40.61 11.53 -8.66
N THR A 587 -41.94 11.48 -8.61
CA THR A 587 -42.74 12.29 -9.52
C THR A 587 -42.62 13.78 -9.14
N PRO A 588 -42.87 14.70 -10.09
CA PRO A 588 -42.82 16.13 -9.78
C PRO A 588 -43.84 16.56 -8.71
N GLU A 589 -45.01 15.92 -8.66
CA GLU A 589 -46.05 16.19 -7.66
C GLU A 589 -45.59 15.81 -6.25
N GLU A 590 -45.05 14.60 -6.08
CA GLU A 590 -44.50 14.14 -4.81
C GLU A 590 -43.35 15.03 -4.35
N THR A 591 -42.50 15.46 -5.29
CA THR A 591 -41.34 16.29 -4.99
C THR A 591 -41.75 17.71 -4.60
N ALA A 592 -42.67 18.35 -5.33
CA ALA A 592 -43.20 19.67 -5.01
C ALA A 592 -43.91 19.70 -3.66
N ALA A 593 -44.81 18.74 -3.40
CA ALA A 593 -45.52 18.65 -2.14
C ALA A 593 -44.58 18.39 -0.96
N SER A 594 -43.52 17.60 -1.15
CA SER A 594 -42.51 17.37 -0.11
C SER A 594 -41.64 18.59 0.12
N LEU A 595 -41.23 19.30 -0.94
CA LEU A 595 -40.46 20.54 -0.84
C LEU A 595 -41.23 21.61 -0.04
N ALA A 596 -42.53 21.82 -0.33
CA ALA A 596 -43.34 22.79 0.38
C ALA A 596 -43.43 22.50 1.89
N ARG A 597 -43.69 21.23 2.26
CA ARG A 597 -43.72 20.81 3.67
C ARG A 597 -42.36 20.94 4.35
N GLU A 598 -41.30 20.44 3.72
CA GLU A 598 -39.95 20.46 4.29
C GLU A 598 -39.39 21.87 4.44
N ALA A 599 -39.69 22.77 3.51
CA ALA A 599 -39.35 24.19 3.61
C ALA A 599 -40.06 24.85 4.79
N HIS A 600 -41.35 24.55 4.99
CA HIS A 600 -42.11 25.04 6.13
C HIS A 600 -41.58 24.49 7.47
N ASP A 601 -41.38 23.18 7.57
CA ASP A 601 -40.88 22.51 8.78
C ASP A 601 -39.47 22.96 9.16
N ALA A 602 -38.66 23.35 8.17
CA ALA A 602 -37.32 23.88 8.36
C ALA A 602 -37.26 25.42 8.51
N ASP A 603 -38.41 26.11 8.55
CA ASP A 603 -38.50 27.58 8.67
C ASP A 603 -37.57 28.30 7.65
N LEU A 604 -37.69 27.89 6.38
CA LEU A 604 -36.98 28.55 5.28
C LEU A 604 -37.73 29.81 4.86
N ASP A 605 -36.99 30.90 4.66
CA ASP A 605 -37.53 32.10 4.05
C ASP A 605 -37.85 31.89 2.55
N ASP A 606 -38.65 32.80 1.99
CA ASP A 606 -39.09 32.74 0.59
C ASP A 606 -37.90 32.72 -0.39
N ASP A 607 -36.82 33.42 -0.06
CA ASP A 607 -35.63 33.50 -0.92
C ASP A 607 -34.88 32.16 -0.99
N ALA A 608 -34.71 31.48 0.14
CA ALA A 608 -34.08 30.17 0.23
C ALA A 608 -34.96 29.10 -0.42
N THR A 609 -36.26 29.13 -0.15
CA THR A 609 -37.25 28.24 -0.78
C THR A 609 -37.23 28.40 -2.30
N ARG A 610 -37.18 29.65 -2.79
CA ARG A 610 -37.07 29.98 -4.23
C ARG A 610 -35.79 29.45 -4.84
N ALA A 611 -34.65 29.60 -4.17
CA ALA A 611 -33.37 29.11 -4.66
C ALA A 611 -33.32 27.58 -4.79
N VAL A 612 -33.83 26.85 -3.80
CA VAL A 612 -33.91 25.38 -3.82
C VAL A 612 -34.91 24.89 -4.88
N ALA A 613 -36.06 25.55 -5.00
CA ALA A 613 -37.05 25.28 -6.03
C ALA A 613 -36.49 25.47 -7.45
N LEU A 614 -35.78 26.58 -7.68
CA LEU A 614 -35.16 26.89 -8.97
C LEU A 614 -34.10 25.86 -9.36
N TYR A 615 -33.28 25.40 -8.40
CA TYR A 615 -32.31 24.32 -8.63
C TYR A 615 -32.99 23.06 -9.17
N TYR A 616 -34.08 22.62 -8.52
CA TYR A 616 -34.84 21.46 -8.96
C TYR A 616 -35.35 21.62 -10.39
N LEU A 617 -36.08 22.70 -10.66
CA LEU A 617 -36.74 22.91 -11.94
C LEU A 617 -35.71 22.99 -13.08
N LYS A 618 -34.60 23.71 -12.87
CA LYS A 618 -33.53 23.84 -13.85
C LYS A 618 -32.94 22.49 -14.23
N HIS A 619 -32.61 21.66 -13.24
CA HIS A 619 -32.03 20.35 -13.52
C HIS A 619 -33.04 19.35 -14.04
N PHE A 620 -34.28 19.40 -13.56
CA PHE A 620 -35.38 18.59 -14.07
C PHE A 620 -35.66 18.87 -15.55
N PHE A 621 -35.80 20.15 -15.94
CA PHE A 621 -35.99 20.55 -17.33
C PHE A 621 -34.81 20.10 -18.18
N ARG A 622 -33.57 20.38 -17.75
CA ARG A 622 -32.37 19.94 -18.47
C ARG A 622 -32.32 18.42 -18.68
N LEU A 623 -32.74 17.65 -17.67
CA LEU A 623 -32.75 16.19 -17.70
C LEU A 623 -33.80 15.62 -18.67
N TYR A 624 -34.98 16.23 -18.72
CA TYR A 624 -36.14 15.68 -19.44
C TYR A 624 -36.41 16.34 -20.80
N ARG A 625 -35.94 17.56 -21.09
CA ARG A 625 -36.23 18.28 -22.34
C ARG A 625 -35.87 17.52 -23.63
N THR A 626 -34.89 16.62 -23.58
CA THR A 626 -34.45 15.81 -24.73
C THR A 626 -34.95 14.37 -24.69
N ARG A 627 -35.78 14.01 -23.71
CA ARG A 627 -36.28 12.63 -23.53
C ARG A 627 -37.68 12.49 -24.11
N GLU A 628 -37.99 11.32 -24.63
CA GLU A 628 -39.36 10.97 -25.05
C GLU A 628 -40.33 11.10 -23.85
N GLY A 629 -41.45 11.79 -24.05
CA GLY A 629 -42.41 12.11 -22.97
C GLY A 629 -41.92 13.17 -21.97
N GLY A 630 -40.76 13.80 -22.21
CA GLY A 630 -40.19 14.81 -21.32
C GLY A 630 -41.04 16.08 -21.19
N GLU A 631 -41.72 16.49 -22.26
CA GLU A 631 -42.61 17.66 -22.27
C GLU A 631 -43.76 17.49 -21.27
N GLU A 632 -44.46 16.35 -21.28
CA GLU A 632 -45.54 16.03 -20.33
C GLU A 632 -45.02 16.07 -18.87
N LEU A 633 -43.82 15.53 -18.63
CA LEU A 633 -43.21 15.56 -17.29
C LEU A 633 -42.86 17.00 -16.85
N ILE A 634 -42.43 17.85 -17.78
CA ILE A 634 -42.17 19.26 -17.53
C ILE A 634 -43.46 20.02 -17.22
N GLU A 635 -44.53 19.80 -17.99
CA GLU A 635 -45.86 20.38 -17.73
C GLU A 635 -46.38 20.00 -16.35
N ARG A 636 -46.26 18.72 -15.98
CA ARG A 636 -46.62 18.21 -14.66
C ARG A 636 -45.80 18.85 -13.55
N ALA A 637 -44.50 19.07 -13.75
CA ALA A 637 -43.67 19.78 -12.79
C ALA A 637 -44.11 21.24 -12.59
N VAL A 638 -44.43 21.95 -13.67
CA VAL A 638 -44.95 23.33 -13.58
C VAL A 638 -46.29 23.37 -12.83
N ALA A 639 -47.21 22.46 -13.17
CA ALA A 639 -48.51 22.35 -12.49
C ALA A 639 -48.36 22.05 -11.00
N ALA A 640 -47.50 21.09 -10.64
CA ALA A 640 -47.24 20.71 -9.26
C ALA A 640 -46.65 21.86 -8.43
N PHE A 641 -45.71 22.62 -8.98
CA PHE A 641 -45.12 23.77 -8.29
C PHE A 641 -46.16 24.89 -8.09
N LYS A 642 -47.06 25.10 -9.06
CA LYS A 642 -48.17 26.05 -8.92
C LYS A 642 -49.18 25.63 -7.87
N GLU A 643 -49.59 24.36 -7.85
CA GLU A 643 -50.55 23.82 -6.88
C GLU A 643 -50.05 23.92 -5.44
N ASN A 644 -48.74 23.76 -5.23
CA ASN A 644 -48.11 23.87 -3.91
C ASN A 644 -47.60 25.29 -3.59
N GLU A 645 -47.97 26.29 -4.39
CA GLU A 645 -47.60 27.71 -4.22
C GLU A 645 -46.07 27.93 -4.08
N LEU A 646 -45.26 27.10 -4.74
CA LEU A 646 -43.81 27.16 -4.64
C LEU A 646 -43.23 28.30 -5.51
N PRO A 647 -42.30 29.11 -4.98
CA PRO A 647 -41.63 30.16 -5.75
C PRO A 647 -40.64 29.56 -6.78
N GLY A 648 -40.20 30.37 -7.75
CA GLY A 648 -39.11 30.02 -8.67
C GLY A 648 -39.51 29.85 -10.15
N LEU A 649 -40.78 29.60 -10.47
CA LEU A 649 -41.25 29.51 -11.87
C LEU A 649 -40.99 30.80 -12.67
N ALA A 650 -41.18 31.97 -12.03
CA ALA A 650 -40.90 33.29 -12.62
C ALA A 650 -39.41 33.52 -12.89
N ASP A 651 -38.56 32.96 -12.05
CA ASP A 651 -37.10 33.10 -12.18
C ASP A 651 -36.60 32.21 -13.31
N LEU A 652 -37.12 30.98 -13.39
CA LEU A 652 -36.83 30.06 -14.48
C LEU A 652 -37.23 30.65 -15.83
N ALA A 653 -38.41 31.27 -15.93
CA ALA A 653 -38.90 31.91 -17.16
C ALA A 653 -37.97 33.04 -17.67
N ARG A 654 -37.16 33.63 -16.79
CA ARG A 654 -36.19 34.68 -17.13
C ARG A 654 -34.82 34.13 -17.54
N GLU A 655 -34.56 32.82 -17.42
CA GLU A 655 -33.32 32.21 -17.90
C GLU A 655 -33.29 32.15 -19.44
N GLN A 656 -32.15 32.51 -20.04
CA GLN A 656 -31.99 32.65 -21.49
C GLN A 656 -31.87 31.31 -22.25
N ASP A 657 -31.74 30.19 -21.54
CA ASP A 657 -31.45 28.87 -22.11
C ASP A 657 -32.69 27.96 -22.29
N LEU A 658 -33.90 28.51 -22.11
CA LEU A 658 -35.16 27.79 -22.30
C LEU A 658 -35.58 27.73 -23.77
N LEU A 659 -36.17 26.60 -24.18
CA LEU A 659 -36.78 26.43 -25.49
C LEU A 659 -38.08 27.25 -25.60
N PRO A 660 -38.51 27.66 -26.81
CA PRO A 660 -39.70 28.50 -26.97
C PRO A 660 -40.99 27.94 -26.37
N HIS A 661 -41.17 26.61 -26.39
CA HIS A 661 -42.34 25.97 -25.79
C HIS A 661 -42.27 25.98 -24.24
N GLU A 662 -41.08 25.82 -23.66
CA GLU A 662 -40.86 25.94 -22.20
C GLU A 662 -41.15 27.37 -21.73
N GLN A 663 -40.72 28.38 -22.50
CA GLN A 663 -41.04 29.79 -22.22
C GLN A 663 -42.55 30.05 -22.31
N ALA A 664 -43.24 29.50 -23.30
CA ALA A 664 -44.69 29.64 -23.45
C ALA A 664 -45.45 28.97 -22.29
N LEU A 665 -45.03 27.77 -21.90
CA LEU A 665 -45.58 27.03 -20.76
C LEU A 665 -45.45 27.83 -19.45
N LEU A 666 -44.25 28.35 -19.16
CA LEU A 666 -44.00 29.15 -17.98
C LEU A 666 -44.74 30.49 -18.01
N SER A 667 -44.84 31.12 -19.19
CA SER A 667 -45.60 32.37 -19.36
C SER A 667 -47.11 32.18 -19.12
N ALA A 668 -47.66 31.02 -19.47
CA ALA A 668 -49.07 30.68 -19.21
C ALA A 668 -49.34 30.31 -17.74
N ALA A 669 -48.30 29.96 -16.98
CA ALA A 669 -48.41 29.64 -15.57
C ALA A 669 -48.53 30.90 -14.69
N HIS A 670 -47.97 32.03 -15.14
CA HIS A 670 -48.11 33.37 -14.56
C HIS A 670 -49.45 34.02 -14.91
#